data_AF-A0A6B3NCY5-F1
#
_entry.id   AF-A0A6B3NCY5-F1
#
_cell.length_a   1.000
_cell.length_b   1.000
_cell.length_c   1.000
_cell.angle_alpha   90.00
_cell.angle_beta   90.00
_cell.angle_gamma   90.00
#
_symmetry.space_group_name_H-M   'P 1'
#
loop_
_entity.id
_entity.type
_entity.pdbx_description
1 polymer ?
#
loop_
_entity_poly.entity_id
_entity_poly.type
_entity_poly.pdbx_seq_one_letter_code
_entity_poly.pdbx_strand_id
1 'polypeptide(L)'
;MEAKNIEDIYTLSPTQQGMLFHVLSAPDSGIYIEQAICILQGDLNIEAFEQAWQAVVHQHPSLRTAFVWKNLDKPIQVVYRQAKLLIERYDWRELSTTAQSVKLQDYLQTDQTRGFELSEPPLMRLAVIKIEKDTYKAIWSSHHLVLDAWSNAIILKQVFALYEGFCQSECIQLKFSRPYRDYIAWLKQQDLSQVERFWRRFLQRLKAPTPLTIDRSTNNLSSVESEYGQDHVKLPIATTTALKSLAQKQQLTLNTLMQGAWALLLSHYSGKQDVVFGTVVSGRPPNLLGVDSMVGLFVNTLPMSIDLSAEQLLLSWLKDIHSQQIKLHQYEYTPLAQIQKWSEIPKGLPLFESILVFQNSAIDISQLSTAKLKIDYVYSRGHSNYPLTIRVTPSPELVLEVIYDSRRFAIATINTILEQFAALLGDMVTQPDCQLSALIERLNQTKREKKGTALKERRQAVARKLKRLQPKVVKLSHEELIKTGCLNYQNTLPLVVQPSFQDLDLLTWTKNNLEFIERQLLQYGGILLRNFNVDSISTFEQFIKSLCPNLLPYQERSTPRTEIGGNIYTSTEYPAHQHIALHNEFSYAYTWPMKICFHCVKSAAQGGETPIADSRKVFQLLDPKIKERFIQNKVMYVRNYGTGIDLSWQEVFQTTDKLIVEDYCRKSTIEFAWKSNNLKTWQVRHAVAKHPHTEEMVWFNQAHLFHISNLATEVRESMLQAFPENLPRNAYYGDGSIIETSILDEIREVYQQASVSFIWQEGDVLLLDNMLVAHGRKPFVGTRKIVVAMAEAFTQ
;
A
#
# COMPACT_ATOMS: atom_id res chain seq x y z
N MET A 1 -34.09 -11.39 -27.53
CA MET A 1 -33.36 -12.64 -27.81
C MET A 1 -33.75 -13.15 -29.18
N GLU A 2 -32.82 -13.22 -30.12
CA GLU A 2 -33.05 -13.94 -31.38
C GLU A 2 -32.85 -15.43 -31.16
N ALA A 3 -33.90 -16.24 -31.31
CA ALA A 3 -33.85 -17.68 -31.04
C ALA A 3 -32.72 -18.41 -31.80
N LYS A 4 -32.34 -17.90 -32.99
CA LYS A 4 -31.27 -18.44 -33.82
C LYS A 4 -29.87 -18.33 -33.19
N ASN A 5 -29.65 -17.40 -32.26
CA ASN A 5 -28.36 -17.23 -31.58
C ASN A 5 -28.26 -18.03 -30.26
N ILE A 6 -29.26 -18.81 -29.84
CA ILE A 6 -29.21 -19.59 -28.58
C ILE A 6 -28.61 -20.97 -28.79
N GLU A 7 -27.44 -21.24 -28.23
CA GLU A 7 -26.75 -22.54 -28.27
C GLU A 7 -27.31 -23.55 -27.26
N ASP A 8 -27.52 -23.14 -26.01
CA ASP A 8 -27.88 -24.03 -24.91
C ASP A 8 -28.60 -23.28 -23.77
N ILE A 9 -29.36 -24.00 -22.95
CA ILE A 9 -30.09 -23.48 -21.79
C ILE A 9 -30.04 -24.48 -20.63
N TYR A 10 -29.60 -24.04 -19.46
CA TYR A 10 -29.55 -24.89 -18.27
C TYR A 10 -29.71 -24.07 -16.97
N THR A 11 -29.91 -24.76 -15.85
CA THR A 11 -30.09 -24.11 -14.54
C THR A 11 -28.77 -23.54 -14.00
N LEU A 12 -28.85 -22.54 -13.13
CA LEU A 12 -27.69 -22.04 -12.39
C LEU A 12 -27.18 -23.08 -11.39
N SER A 13 -25.87 -23.09 -11.14
CA SER A 13 -25.34 -23.74 -9.94
C SER A 13 -25.89 -23.04 -8.70
N PRO A 14 -26.00 -23.72 -7.54
CA PRO A 14 -26.49 -23.07 -6.34
C PRO A 14 -25.66 -21.86 -5.88
N THR A 15 -24.34 -21.87 -6.12
CA THR A 15 -23.46 -20.72 -5.87
C THR A 15 -23.84 -19.55 -6.78
N GLN A 16 -24.03 -19.78 -8.07
CA GLN A 16 -24.51 -18.76 -9.00
C GLN A 16 -25.89 -18.22 -8.58
N GLN A 17 -26.80 -19.06 -8.08
CA GLN A 17 -28.12 -18.62 -7.60
C GLN A 17 -27.99 -17.67 -6.39
N GLY A 18 -27.11 -18.00 -5.43
CA GLY A 18 -26.84 -17.14 -4.27
C GLY A 18 -26.24 -15.79 -4.67
N MET A 19 -25.28 -15.78 -5.59
CA MET A 19 -24.69 -14.55 -6.12
C MET A 19 -25.72 -13.72 -6.89
N LEU A 20 -26.52 -14.35 -7.76
CA LEU A 20 -27.57 -13.66 -8.50
C LEU A 20 -28.57 -13.00 -7.55
N PHE A 21 -29.04 -13.72 -6.52
CA PHE A 21 -29.93 -13.15 -5.52
C PHE A 21 -29.31 -11.93 -4.80
N HIS A 22 -28.03 -12.00 -4.45
CA HIS A 22 -27.34 -10.89 -3.80
C HIS A 22 -27.20 -9.67 -4.72
N VAL A 23 -26.81 -9.87 -5.99
CA VAL A 23 -26.75 -8.77 -7.00
C VAL A 23 -28.12 -8.11 -7.16
N LEU A 24 -29.19 -8.90 -7.27
CA LEU A 24 -30.54 -8.37 -7.44
C LEU A 24 -31.05 -7.62 -6.19
N SER A 25 -30.50 -7.91 -5.01
CA SER A 25 -30.84 -7.22 -3.76
C SER A 25 -30.05 -5.93 -3.56
N ALA A 26 -28.90 -5.78 -4.22
CA ALA A 26 -28.00 -4.63 -4.13
C ALA A 26 -27.32 -4.35 -5.49
N PRO A 27 -28.07 -3.87 -6.50
CA PRO A 27 -27.62 -3.78 -7.89
C PRO A 27 -26.41 -2.87 -8.10
N ASP A 28 -26.29 -1.80 -7.32
CA ASP A 28 -25.22 -0.79 -7.46
C ASP A 28 -23.93 -1.15 -6.69
N SER A 29 -23.91 -2.32 -6.02
CA SER A 29 -22.82 -2.68 -5.11
C SER A 29 -21.49 -2.99 -5.82
N GLY A 30 -21.52 -3.45 -7.07
CA GLY A 30 -20.33 -3.85 -7.82
C GLY A 30 -19.52 -4.99 -7.18
N ILE A 31 -20.05 -5.68 -6.16
CA ILE A 31 -19.30 -6.63 -5.31
C ILE A 31 -18.76 -7.84 -6.09
N TYR A 32 -19.47 -8.26 -7.14
CA TYR A 32 -19.08 -9.40 -7.97
C TYR A 32 -18.43 -9.02 -9.29
N ILE A 33 -17.91 -7.80 -9.40
CA ILE A 33 -17.13 -7.34 -10.55
C ILE A 33 -15.66 -7.38 -10.18
N GLU A 34 -14.91 -8.22 -10.89
CA GLU A 34 -13.46 -8.35 -10.74
C GLU A 34 -12.77 -7.56 -11.86
N GLN A 35 -11.74 -6.79 -11.51
CA GLN A 35 -10.91 -6.06 -12.47
C GLN A 35 -9.46 -6.51 -12.36
N ALA A 36 -8.94 -7.13 -13.42
CA ALA A 36 -7.54 -7.51 -13.55
C ALA A 36 -6.80 -6.47 -14.42
N ILE A 37 -5.68 -5.94 -13.94
CA ILE A 37 -4.85 -4.97 -14.68
C ILE A 37 -3.51 -5.62 -15.02
N CYS A 38 -3.17 -5.70 -16.30
CA CYS A 38 -1.88 -6.20 -16.80
C CYS A 38 -1.08 -5.06 -17.44
N ILE A 39 0.21 -4.95 -17.14
CA ILE A 39 1.13 -4.06 -17.86
C ILE A 39 1.79 -4.86 -18.98
N LEU A 40 1.64 -4.40 -20.21
CA LEU A 40 2.22 -5.02 -21.40
C LEU A 40 3.34 -4.12 -21.92
N GLN A 41 4.57 -4.63 -21.92
CA GLN A 41 5.76 -3.96 -22.41
C GLN A 41 6.21 -4.59 -23.74
N GLY A 42 6.34 -3.76 -24.77
CA GLY A 42 6.68 -4.14 -26.14
C GLY A 42 5.70 -3.58 -27.18
N ASP A 43 5.96 -3.90 -28.44
CA ASP A 43 5.10 -3.50 -29.56
C ASP A 43 3.85 -4.40 -29.63
N LEU A 44 2.79 -3.98 -28.92
CA LEU A 44 1.51 -4.69 -28.88
C LEU A 44 0.82 -4.60 -30.24
N ASN A 45 0.66 -5.76 -30.90
CA ASN A 45 -0.25 -5.88 -32.04
C ASN A 45 -1.70 -5.92 -31.52
N ILE A 46 -2.35 -4.76 -31.47
CA ILE A 46 -3.71 -4.65 -30.93
C ILE A 46 -4.70 -5.55 -31.68
N GLU A 47 -4.60 -5.67 -33.01
CA GLU A 47 -5.53 -6.50 -33.80
C GLU A 47 -5.40 -7.99 -33.44
N ALA A 48 -4.17 -8.51 -33.33
CA ALA A 48 -3.92 -9.88 -32.89
C ALA A 48 -4.41 -10.10 -31.45
N PHE A 49 -4.26 -9.10 -30.58
CA PHE A 49 -4.71 -9.17 -29.19
C PHE A 49 -6.25 -9.26 -29.09
N GLU A 50 -6.96 -8.44 -29.87
CA GLU A 50 -8.42 -8.48 -29.93
C GLU A 50 -8.94 -9.80 -30.52
N GLN A 51 -8.29 -10.29 -31.58
CA GLN A 51 -8.61 -11.59 -32.18
C GLN A 51 -8.40 -12.74 -31.18
N ALA A 52 -7.32 -12.71 -30.39
CA ALA A 52 -7.04 -13.68 -29.35
C ALA A 52 -8.17 -13.73 -28.31
N TRP A 53 -8.55 -12.58 -27.75
CA TRP A 53 -9.65 -12.52 -26.79
C TRP A 53 -10.99 -12.97 -27.38
N GLN A 54 -11.32 -12.51 -28.60
CA GLN A 54 -12.58 -12.88 -29.24
C GLN A 54 -12.64 -14.38 -29.57
N ALA A 55 -11.51 -15.00 -29.94
CA ALA A 55 -11.40 -16.45 -30.15
C ALA A 55 -11.62 -17.23 -28.85
N VAL A 56 -11.08 -16.74 -27.72
CA VAL A 56 -11.31 -17.35 -26.40
C VAL A 56 -12.78 -17.23 -25.99
N VAL A 57 -13.42 -16.07 -26.19
CA VAL A 57 -14.87 -15.89 -25.95
C VAL A 57 -15.69 -16.86 -26.81
N HIS A 58 -15.31 -17.08 -28.06
CA HIS A 58 -15.98 -18.04 -28.93
C HIS A 58 -15.85 -19.49 -28.41
N GLN A 59 -14.64 -19.86 -27.99
CA GLN A 59 -14.29 -21.21 -27.55
C GLN A 59 -14.99 -21.63 -26.24
N HIS A 60 -15.24 -20.69 -25.31
CA HIS A 60 -15.79 -21.01 -23.99
C HIS A 60 -17.25 -20.57 -23.84
N PRO A 61 -18.23 -21.50 -23.80
CA PRO A 61 -19.65 -21.20 -23.62
C PRO A 61 -19.97 -20.29 -22.41
N SER A 62 -19.24 -20.44 -21.31
CA SER A 62 -19.41 -19.64 -20.09
C SER A 62 -19.24 -18.14 -20.34
N LEU A 63 -18.36 -17.75 -21.27
CA LEU A 63 -18.14 -16.33 -21.63
C LEU A 63 -19.24 -15.75 -22.52
N ARG A 64 -20.09 -16.61 -23.10
CA ARG A 64 -21.24 -16.25 -23.94
C ARG A 64 -22.57 -16.50 -23.22
N THR A 65 -22.54 -16.64 -21.90
CA THR A 65 -23.70 -16.96 -21.07
C THR A 65 -24.35 -15.70 -20.50
N ALA A 66 -25.68 -15.62 -20.63
CA ALA A 66 -26.52 -14.67 -19.90
C ALA A 66 -27.32 -15.37 -18.80
N PHE A 67 -27.82 -14.60 -17.84
CA PHE A 67 -28.68 -15.06 -16.76
C PHE A 67 -30.08 -14.45 -16.90
N VAL A 68 -31.10 -15.30 -16.86
CA VAL A 68 -32.51 -14.89 -17.01
C VAL A 68 -33.29 -15.43 -15.82
N TRP A 69 -34.04 -14.54 -15.14
CA TRP A 69 -34.83 -14.89 -13.96
C TRP A 69 -36.24 -14.28 -13.98
N LYS A 70 -36.46 -13.22 -14.75
CA LYS A 70 -37.76 -12.54 -14.84
C LYS A 70 -38.79 -13.48 -15.48
N ASN A 71 -39.95 -13.60 -14.85
CA ASN A 71 -41.08 -14.43 -15.31
C ASN A 71 -40.76 -15.93 -15.46
N LEU A 72 -39.84 -16.44 -14.65
CA LEU A 72 -39.48 -17.86 -14.60
C LEU A 72 -39.56 -18.37 -13.17
N ASP A 73 -39.96 -19.64 -13.00
CA ASP A 73 -39.98 -20.28 -11.67
C ASP A 73 -38.59 -20.42 -11.05
N LYS A 74 -37.57 -20.55 -11.91
CA LYS A 74 -36.16 -20.68 -11.53
C LYS A 74 -35.29 -19.91 -12.51
N PRO A 75 -34.22 -19.26 -12.03
CA PRO A 75 -33.27 -18.62 -12.93
C PRO A 75 -32.58 -19.66 -13.82
N ILE A 76 -32.27 -19.26 -15.05
CA ILE A 76 -31.60 -20.07 -16.06
C ILE A 76 -30.38 -19.34 -16.64
N GLN A 77 -29.43 -20.12 -17.12
CA GLN A 77 -28.31 -19.71 -17.96
C GLN A 77 -28.71 -19.92 -19.42
N VAL A 78 -28.48 -18.91 -20.26
CA VAL A 78 -28.71 -18.95 -21.70
C VAL A 78 -27.37 -18.74 -22.40
N VAL A 79 -26.88 -19.76 -23.09
CA VAL A 79 -25.62 -19.70 -23.85
C VAL A 79 -25.92 -19.23 -25.27
N TYR A 80 -25.23 -18.19 -25.73
CA TYR A 80 -25.40 -17.63 -27.07
C TYR A 80 -24.30 -18.11 -28.00
N ARG A 81 -24.60 -18.62 -29.21
CA ARG A 81 -23.59 -19.09 -30.19
C ARG A 81 -22.50 -18.07 -30.47
N GLN A 82 -22.87 -16.79 -30.52
CA GLN A 82 -21.94 -15.68 -30.72
C GLN A 82 -22.22 -14.56 -29.71
N ALA A 83 -21.16 -14.05 -29.11
CA ALA A 83 -21.16 -12.83 -28.31
C ALA A 83 -19.91 -12.02 -28.68
N LYS A 84 -20.10 -10.73 -28.99
CA LYS A 84 -19.01 -9.83 -29.38
C LYS A 84 -18.41 -9.20 -28.14
N LEU A 85 -17.10 -9.32 -27.96
CA LEU A 85 -16.39 -8.68 -26.85
C LEU A 85 -16.21 -7.18 -27.12
N LEU A 86 -16.51 -6.36 -26.12
CA LEU A 86 -16.21 -4.93 -26.14
C LEU A 86 -14.76 -4.71 -25.71
N ILE A 87 -14.00 -4.01 -26.57
CA ILE A 87 -12.62 -3.64 -26.31
C ILE A 87 -12.50 -2.13 -26.51
N GLU A 88 -12.30 -1.40 -25.42
CA GLU A 88 -12.10 0.04 -25.40
C GLU A 88 -10.61 0.34 -25.60
N ARG A 89 -10.29 1.30 -26.47
CA ARG A 89 -8.91 1.70 -26.74
C ARG A 89 -8.71 3.14 -26.30
N TYR A 90 -7.67 3.38 -25.53
CA TYR A 90 -7.31 4.71 -25.05
C TYR A 90 -5.84 5.01 -25.34
N ASP A 91 -5.54 6.27 -25.61
CA ASP A 91 -4.19 6.78 -25.72
C ASP A 91 -3.99 7.91 -24.71
N TRP A 92 -3.18 7.64 -23.69
CA TRP A 92 -2.88 8.55 -22.61
C TRP A 92 -1.42 8.99 -22.61
N ARG A 93 -0.68 8.77 -23.71
CA ARG A 93 0.74 9.16 -23.84
C ARG A 93 0.97 10.66 -23.63
N GLU A 94 0.00 11.48 -24.02
CA GLU A 94 0.05 12.93 -23.84
C GLU A 94 -0.29 13.39 -22.41
N LEU A 95 -0.73 12.47 -21.54
CA LEU A 95 -0.98 12.76 -20.13
C LEU A 95 0.30 12.52 -19.32
N SER A 96 0.57 13.40 -18.35
CA SER A 96 1.61 13.16 -17.36
C SER A 96 1.33 11.89 -16.55
N THR A 97 2.36 11.24 -16.00
CA THR A 97 2.22 10.01 -15.20
C THR A 97 1.22 10.17 -14.04
N THR A 98 1.16 11.36 -13.42
CA THR A 98 0.17 11.68 -12.37
C THR A 98 -1.25 11.72 -12.94
N ALA A 99 -1.46 12.39 -14.07
CA ALA A 99 -2.77 12.46 -14.72
C ALA A 99 -3.24 11.09 -15.23
N GLN A 100 -2.33 10.26 -15.76
CA GLN A 100 -2.62 8.86 -16.11
C GLN A 100 -3.06 8.06 -14.88
N SER A 101 -2.43 8.27 -13.73
CA SER A 101 -2.74 7.55 -12.49
C SER A 101 -4.11 7.94 -11.93
N VAL A 102 -4.43 9.24 -11.89
CA VAL A 102 -5.76 9.72 -11.48
C VAL A 102 -6.85 9.21 -12.43
N LYS A 103 -6.61 9.32 -13.74
CA LYS A 103 -7.55 8.86 -14.77
C LYS A 103 -7.75 7.35 -14.77
N LEU A 104 -6.72 6.59 -14.41
CA LEU A 104 -6.85 5.14 -14.21
C LEU A 104 -7.78 4.82 -13.03
N GLN A 105 -7.63 5.50 -11.89
CA GLN A 105 -8.50 5.27 -10.73
C GLN A 105 -9.95 5.64 -11.04
N ASP A 106 -10.16 6.76 -11.72
CA ASP A 106 -11.48 7.17 -12.19
C ASP A 106 -12.09 6.16 -13.17
N TYR A 107 -11.30 5.66 -14.13
CA TYR A 107 -11.74 4.58 -15.04
C TYR A 107 -12.15 3.33 -14.27
N LEU A 108 -11.31 2.85 -13.35
CA LEU A 108 -11.60 1.62 -12.59
C LEU A 108 -12.87 1.76 -11.75
N GLN A 109 -13.07 2.91 -11.11
CA GLN A 109 -14.27 3.18 -10.32
C GLN A 109 -15.51 3.28 -11.21
N THR A 110 -15.44 4.06 -12.28
CA THR A 110 -16.54 4.24 -13.24
C THR A 110 -16.93 2.91 -13.89
N ASP A 111 -15.93 2.12 -14.28
CA ASP A 111 -16.14 0.79 -14.85
C ASP A 111 -16.82 -0.15 -13.86
N GLN A 112 -16.40 -0.15 -12.60
CA GLN A 112 -17.06 -0.97 -11.56
C GLN A 112 -18.51 -0.54 -11.35
N THR A 113 -18.78 0.77 -11.23
CA THR A 113 -20.13 1.31 -11.05
C THR A 113 -21.02 1.10 -12.27
N ARG A 114 -20.46 1.06 -13.49
CA ARG A 114 -21.19 0.77 -14.73
C ARG A 114 -21.91 -0.58 -14.69
N GLY A 115 -21.43 -1.54 -13.90
CA GLY A 115 -22.11 -2.82 -13.74
C GLY A 115 -22.10 -3.70 -14.99
N PHE A 116 -22.94 -4.74 -15.00
CA PHE A 116 -23.24 -5.54 -16.19
C PHE A 116 -24.74 -5.81 -16.25
N GLU A 117 -25.33 -5.73 -17.44
CA GLU A 117 -26.68 -6.26 -17.67
C GLU A 117 -26.59 -7.78 -17.74
N LEU A 118 -27.01 -8.47 -16.67
CA LEU A 118 -26.82 -9.92 -16.53
C LEU A 118 -27.55 -10.73 -17.62
N SER A 119 -28.57 -10.14 -18.26
CA SER A 119 -29.29 -10.78 -19.36
C SER A 119 -28.65 -10.60 -20.74
N GLU A 120 -27.54 -9.87 -20.84
CA GLU A 120 -26.83 -9.56 -22.10
C GLU A 120 -25.35 -9.99 -22.03
N PRO A 121 -24.94 -11.06 -22.75
CA PRO A 121 -23.55 -11.47 -22.80
C PRO A 121 -22.76 -10.66 -23.86
N PRO A 122 -21.42 -10.54 -23.71
CA PRO A 122 -20.59 -11.15 -22.67
C PRO A 122 -20.60 -10.35 -21.36
N LEU A 123 -20.58 -11.03 -20.21
CA LEU A 123 -20.44 -10.40 -18.89
C LEU A 123 -18.97 -10.08 -18.55
N MET A 124 -18.27 -9.54 -19.54
CA MET A 124 -16.88 -9.10 -19.45
C MET A 124 -16.59 -8.05 -20.52
N ARG A 125 -15.53 -7.27 -20.29
CA ARG A 125 -15.04 -6.25 -21.22
C ARG A 125 -13.57 -5.97 -20.99
N LEU A 126 -12.94 -5.33 -21.97
CA LEU A 126 -11.53 -4.98 -21.93
C LEU A 126 -11.34 -3.50 -22.21
N ALA A 127 -10.33 -2.91 -21.57
CA ALA A 127 -9.71 -1.66 -22.01
C ALA A 127 -8.22 -1.86 -22.24
N VAL A 128 -7.72 -1.32 -23.34
CA VAL A 128 -6.29 -1.27 -23.66
C VAL A 128 -5.90 0.20 -23.72
N ILE A 129 -5.05 0.61 -22.78
CA ILE A 129 -4.62 1.99 -22.60
C ILE A 129 -3.14 2.08 -22.94
N LYS A 130 -2.81 2.82 -23.99
CA LYS A 130 -1.42 3.14 -24.33
C LYS A 130 -0.92 4.26 -23.41
N ILE A 131 0.10 4.00 -22.62
CA ILE A 131 0.64 4.95 -21.63
C ILE A 131 2.01 5.51 -22.01
N GLU A 132 2.79 4.75 -22.78
CA GLU A 132 4.04 5.20 -23.39
C GLU A 132 4.15 4.63 -24.82
N LYS A 133 5.28 4.86 -25.50
CA LYS A 133 5.50 4.38 -26.88
C LYS A 133 5.25 2.88 -27.03
N ASP A 134 5.83 2.08 -26.13
CA ASP A 134 5.82 0.61 -26.17
C ASP A 134 5.32 0.02 -24.83
N THR A 135 4.48 0.78 -24.11
CA THR A 135 3.92 0.37 -22.81
C THR A 135 2.41 0.56 -22.80
N TYR A 136 1.68 -0.49 -22.45
CA TYR A 136 0.22 -0.52 -22.39
C TYR A 136 -0.27 -1.03 -21.03
N LYS A 137 -1.43 -0.55 -20.59
CA LYS A 137 -2.22 -1.16 -19.51
C LYS A 137 -3.44 -1.83 -20.11
N ALA A 138 -3.57 -3.14 -19.94
CA ALA A 138 -4.77 -3.90 -20.30
C ALA A 138 -5.59 -4.16 -19.05
N ILE A 139 -6.83 -3.67 -19.01
CA ILE A 139 -7.78 -3.85 -17.92
C ILE A 139 -8.83 -4.85 -18.39
N TRP A 140 -9.01 -5.93 -17.64
CA TRP A 140 -10.03 -6.93 -17.87
C TRP A 140 -11.03 -6.93 -16.73
N SER A 141 -12.25 -6.50 -17.03
CA SER A 141 -13.37 -6.51 -16.11
C SER A 141 -14.29 -7.68 -16.42
N SER A 142 -14.66 -8.46 -15.40
CA SER A 142 -15.58 -9.60 -15.57
C SER A 142 -16.51 -9.77 -14.38
N HIS A 143 -17.69 -10.34 -14.63
CA HIS A 143 -18.61 -10.69 -13.56
C HIS A 143 -18.30 -12.09 -13.02
N HIS A 144 -18.22 -12.22 -11.69
CA HIS A 144 -17.93 -13.47 -10.99
C HIS A 144 -18.99 -14.58 -11.22
N LEU A 145 -20.13 -14.29 -11.84
CA LEU A 145 -21.16 -15.29 -12.17
C LEU A 145 -20.70 -16.26 -13.28
N VAL A 146 -19.78 -15.83 -14.15
CA VAL A 146 -19.29 -16.61 -15.29
C VAL A 146 -17.89 -17.19 -15.10
N LEU A 147 -17.11 -16.63 -14.17
CA LEU A 147 -15.69 -16.92 -13.99
C LEU A 147 -15.29 -16.96 -12.54
N ASP A 148 -14.16 -17.61 -12.27
CA ASP A 148 -13.43 -17.60 -11.02
C ASP A 148 -11.93 -17.42 -11.25
N ALA A 149 -11.16 -17.18 -10.19
CA ALA A 149 -9.72 -16.93 -10.30
C ALA A 149 -8.95 -18.04 -11.03
N TRP A 150 -9.38 -19.31 -10.90
CA TRP A 150 -8.78 -20.44 -11.61
C TRP A 150 -9.08 -20.37 -13.12
N SER A 151 -10.33 -20.08 -13.48
CA SER A 151 -10.75 -19.86 -14.85
C SER A 151 -10.04 -18.66 -15.46
N ASN A 152 -9.85 -17.57 -14.70
CA ASN A 152 -9.12 -16.39 -15.17
C ASN A 152 -7.70 -16.73 -15.60
N ALA A 153 -7.04 -17.59 -14.84
CA ALA A 153 -5.71 -18.09 -15.17
C ALA A 153 -5.73 -18.85 -16.52
N ILE A 154 -6.62 -19.83 -16.68
CA ILE A 154 -6.78 -20.60 -17.94
C ILE A 154 -6.99 -19.67 -19.13
N ILE A 155 -7.87 -18.68 -18.98
CA ILE A 155 -8.20 -17.70 -20.02
C ILE A 155 -6.97 -16.89 -20.41
N LEU A 156 -6.26 -16.30 -19.45
CA LEU A 156 -5.06 -15.50 -19.74
C LEU A 156 -3.99 -16.31 -20.48
N LYS A 157 -3.75 -17.57 -20.06
CA LYS A 157 -2.80 -18.46 -20.75
C LYS A 157 -3.19 -18.70 -22.21
N GLN A 158 -4.48 -18.90 -22.48
CA GLN A 158 -4.97 -19.16 -23.84
C GLN A 158 -4.95 -17.89 -24.70
N VAL A 159 -5.30 -16.74 -24.13
CA VAL A 159 -5.24 -15.44 -24.82
C VAL A 159 -3.81 -15.17 -25.29
N PHE A 160 -2.81 -15.29 -24.41
CA PHE A 160 -1.43 -14.98 -24.81
C PHE A 160 -0.84 -16.01 -25.78
N ALA A 161 -1.22 -17.29 -25.67
CA ALA A 161 -0.84 -18.30 -26.67
C ALA A 161 -1.44 -18.02 -28.06
N LEU A 162 -2.73 -17.64 -28.12
CA LEU A 162 -3.38 -17.26 -29.37
C LEU A 162 -2.81 -15.95 -29.94
N TYR A 163 -2.53 -14.97 -29.08
CA TYR A 163 -1.92 -13.71 -29.48
C TYR A 163 -0.58 -13.94 -30.18
N GLU A 164 0.29 -14.80 -29.63
CA GLU A 164 1.57 -15.12 -30.24
C GLU A 164 1.40 -15.79 -31.61
N GLY A 165 0.46 -16.75 -31.72
CA GLY A 165 0.10 -17.37 -33.00
C GLY A 165 -0.39 -16.36 -34.04
N PHE A 166 -1.34 -15.50 -33.67
CA PHE A 166 -1.87 -14.47 -34.58
C PHE A 166 -0.80 -13.45 -34.99
N CYS A 167 0.13 -13.09 -34.10
CA CYS A 167 1.28 -12.25 -34.44
C CYS A 167 2.23 -12.89 -35.47
N GLN A 168 2.21 -14.22 -35.59
CA GLN A 168 3.02 -15.00 -36.54
C GLN A 168 2.20 -15.51 -37.73
N SER A 169 0.91 -15.13 -37.81
CA SER A 169 -0.04 -15.67 -38.80
C SER A 169 -0.17 -17.21 -38.74
N GLU A 170 0.03 -17.80 -37.55
CA GLU A 170 -0.13 -19.22 -37.30
C GLU A 170 -1.52 -19.56 -36.77
N CYS A 171 -2.05 -20.72 -37.18
CA CYS A 171 -3.32 -21.22 -36.66
C CYS A 171 -3.06 -22.05 -35.39
N ILE A 172 -3.28 -21.44 -34.23
CA ILE A 172 -3.19 -22.13 -32.94
C ILE A 172 -4.56 -22.71 -32.58
N GLN A 173 -4.65 -24.04 -32.49
CA GLN A 173 -5.86 -24.72 -32.02
C GLN A 173 -5.82 -24.90 -30.50
N LEU A 174 -6.79 -24.32 -29.82
CA LEU A 174 -6.99 -24.58 -28.39
C LEU A 174 -7.46 -26.01 -28.16
N LYS A 175 -6.95 -26.65 -27.11
CA LYS A 175 -7.45 -27.96 -26.67
C LYS A 175 -8.91 -27.84 -26.25
N PHE A 176 -9.71 -28.83 -26.62
CA PHE A 176 -11.10 -28.92 -26.18
C PHE A 176 -11.18 -28.86 -24.64
N SER A 177 -12.05 -27.99 -24.14
CA SER A 177 -12.39 -27.91 -22.73
C SER A 177 -13.85 -28.32 -22.55
N ARG A 178 -14.10 -29.11 -21.50
CA ARG A 178 -15.45 -29.58 -21.18
C ARG A 178 -16.33 -28.36 -20.80
N PRO A 179 -17.55 -28.22 -21.35
CA PRO A 179 -18.39 -27.06 -21.07
C PRO A 179 -18.97 -27.08 -19.65
N TYR A 180 -19.19 -25.90 -19.06
CA TYR A 180 -19.70 -25.76 -17.69
C TYR A 180 -21.04 -26.46 -17.44
N ARG A 181 -21.88 -26.65 -18.47
CA ARG A 181 -23.13 -27.43 -18.37
C ARG A 181 -22.92 -28.85 -17.84
N ASP A 182 -21.77 -29.46 -18.10
CA ASP A 182 -21.48 -30.82 -17.66
C ASP A 182 -21.25 -30.85 -16.14
N TYR A 183 -20.70 -29.78 -15.56
CA TYR A 183 -20.64 -29.60 -14.12
C TYR A 183 -22.05 -29.40 -13.53
N ILE A 184 -22.92 -28.62 -14.19
CA ILE A 184 -24.33 -28.49 -13.78
C ILE A 184 -25.07 -29.83 -13.84
N ALA A 185 -24.82 -30.65 -14.85
CA ALA A 185 -25.38 -31.99 -14.97
C ALA A 185 -24.85 -32.91 -13.86
N TRP A 186 -23.54 -32.86 -13.58
CA TRP A 186 -22.90 -33.60 -12.50
C TRP A 186 -23.49 -33.23 -11.13
N LEU A 187 -23.72 -31.93 -10.85
CA LEU A 187 -24.35 -31.47 -9.60
C LEU A 187 -25.73 -32.10 -9.37
N LYS A 188 -26.52 -32.30 -10.43
CA LYS A 188 -27.86 -32.90 -10.33
C LYS A 188 -27.84 -34.39 -10.01
N GLN A 189 -26.71 -35.06 -10.19
CA GLN A 189 -26.54 -36.49 -9.94
C GLN A 189 -26.10 -36.81 -8.50
N GLN A 190 -25.79 -35.79 -7.69
CA GLN A 190 -25.26 -36.00 -6.34
C GLN A 190 -26.34 -36.43 -5.35
N ASP A 191 -26.02 -37.39 -4.46
CA ASP A 191 -26.92 -37.84 -3.39
C ASP A 191 -26.97 -36.81 -2.25
N LEU A 192 -27.99 -35.95 -2.30
CA LEU A 192 -28.22 -34.93 -1.28
C LEU A 192 -28.37 -35.51 0.14
N SER A 193 -28.81 -36.76 0.29
CA SER A 193 -28.99 -37.37 1.62
C SER A 193 -27.64 -37.67 2.28
N GLN A 194 -26.66 -38.14 1.51
CA GLN A 194 -25.30 -38.38 1.98
C GLN A 194 -24.61 -37.06 2.34
N VAL A 195 -24.78 -36.06 1.48
CA VAL A 195 -24.25 -34.70 1.67
C VAL A 195 -24.82 -34.09 2.96
N GLU A 196 -26.13 -34.19 3.18
CA GLU A 196 -26.78 -33.70 4.40
C GLU A 196 -26.22 -34.37 5.66
N ARG A 197 -26.10 -35.72 5.66
CA ARG A 197 -25.54 -36.46 6.80
C ARG A 197 -24.11 -36.02 7.11
N PHE A 198 -23.29 -35.79 6.09
CA PHE A 198 -21.94 -35.28 6.26
C PHE A 198 -21.94 -33.91 6.94
N TRP A 199 -22.67 -32.93 6.40
CA TRP A 199 -22.67 -31.56 6.94
C TRP A 199 -23.27 -31.45 8.33
N ARG A 200 -24.35 -32.19 8.62
CA ARG A 200 -24.91 -32.25 9.98
C ARG A 200 -23.88 -32.76 10.99
N ARG A 201 -23.14 -33.82 10.63
CA ARG A 201 -22.06 -34.34 11.48
C ARG A 201 -20.89 -33.37 11.59
N PHE A 202 -20.50 -32.73 10.48
CA PHE A 202 -19.39 -31.77 10.42
C PHE A 202 -19.65 -30.54 11.31
N LEU A 203 -20.91 -30.07 11.35
CA LEU A 203 -21.32 -28.88 12.10
C LEU A 203 -22.01 -29.18 13.45
N GLN A 204 -22.05 -30.44 13.91
CA GLN A 204 -22.84 -30.84 15.09
C GLN A 204 -22.48 -30.07 16.38
N ARG A 205 -21.22 -29.62 16.50
CA ARG A 205 -20.70 -28.86 17.65
C ARG A 205 -21.02 -27.36 17.58
N LEU A 206 -21.38 -26.87 16.40
CA LEU A 206 -21.57 -25.45 16.14
C LEU A 206 -23.02 -25.05 16.48
N LYS A 207 -23.20 -24.35 17.60
CA LYS A 207 -24.52 -23.87 18.05
C LYS A 207 -24.76 -22.38 17.76
N ALA A 208 -23.70 -21.62 17.50
CA ALA A 208 -23.76 -20.21 17.19
C ALA A 208 -22.56 -19.82 16.30
N PRO A 209 -22.66 -18.73 15.50
CA PRO A 209 -21.54 -18.22 14.73
C PRO A 209 -20.43 -17.74 15.67
N THR A 210 -19.17 -17.79 15.23
CA THR A 210 -18.07 -17.23 16.03
C THR A 210 -18.22 -15.72 16.16
N PRO A 211 -18.39 -15.19 17.38
CA PRO A 211 -18.49 -13.76 17.57
C PRO A 211 -17.18 -13.08 17.17
N LEU A 212 -17.26 -12.11 16.26
CA LEU A 212 -16.18 -11.15 16.04
C LEU A 212 -16.26 -10.07 17.12
N THR A 213 -15.96 -10.42 18.38
CA THR A 213 -15.83 -9.50 19.53
C THR A 213 -14.51 -8.71 19.47
N ILE A 214 -14.26 -8.19 18.29
CA ILE A 214 -13.16 -7.34 17.90
C ILE A 214 -13.76 -5.92 17.96
N ASP A 215 -13.14 -4.98 18.69
CA ASP A 215 -13.72 -3.70 19.09
C ASP A 215 -14.63 -3.10 17.99
N ARG A 216 -15.95 -3.11 18.23
CA ARG A 216 -16.93 -2.57 17.31
C ARG A 216 -16.80 -1.06 17.32
N SER A 217 -16.65 -0.46 16.16
CA SER A 217 -16.77 1.00 16.00
C SER A 217 -18.08 1.47 16.65
N THR A 218 -18.01 2.47 17.52
CA THR A 218 -19.17 3.09 18.17
C THR A 218 -19.92 4.06 17.25
N ASN A 219 -19.61 4.09 15.96
CA ASN A 219 -20.27 4.97 15.01
C ASN A 219 -21.68 4.46 14.72
N ASN A 220 -22.67 5.32 15.02
CA ASN A 220 -24.09 5.06 14.83
C ASN A 220 -24.37 4.54 13.40
N LEU A 221 -25.08 3.42 13.34
CA LEU A 221 -25.59 2.80 12.12
C LEU A 221 -26.68 3.67 11.51
N SER A 222 -26.30 4.69 10.76
CA SER A 222 -27.22 5.40 9.87
C SER A 222 -26.50 5.89 8.62
N SER A 223 -26.86 5.29 7.49
CA SER A 223 -26.75 5.81 6.12
C SER A 223 -25.37 6.09 5.51
N VAL A 224 -24.32 5.32 5.85
CA VAL A 224 -23.08 5.31 5.04
C VAL A 224 -23.07 4.06 4.18
N GLU A 225 -23.02 4.23 2.86
CA GLU A 225 -22.76 3.15 1.89
C GLU A 225 -21.52 2.35 2.34
N SER A 226 -21.53 1.03 2.10
CA SER A 226 -20.49 0.13 2.59
C SER A 226 -19.09 0.51 2.09
N GLU A 227 -18.28 1.11 2.95
CA GLU A 227 -16.86 1.34 2.71
C GLU A 227 -16.05 0.16 3.28
N TYR A 228 -15.29 -0.52 2.44
CA TYR A 228 -14.38 -1.59 2.84
C TYR A 228 -12.95 -1.07 2.91
N GLY A 229 -12.26 -1.32 4.02
CA GLY A 229 -10.82 -1.08 4.16
C GLY A 229 -10.00 -2.30 3.77
N GLN A 230 -8.73 -2.09 3.44
CA GLN A 230 -7.77 -3.14 3.11
C GLN A 230 -6.41 -2.79 3.73
N ASP A 231 -5.77 -3.75 4.40
CA ASP A 231 -4.41 -3.63 4.93
C ASP A 231 -3.65 -4.95 4.77
N HIS A 232 -2.31 -4.93 4.78
CA HIS A 232 -1.49 -6.12 4.57
C HIS A 232 -0.14 -6.10 5.31
N VAL A 233 0.39 -7.29 5.57
CA VAL A 233 1.77 -7.49 6.02
C VAL A 233 2.45 -8.52 5.14
N LYS A 234 3.74 -8.32 4.88
CA LYS A 234 4.60 -9.30 4.22
C LYS A 234 5.39 -10.05 5.28
N LEU A 235 5.32 -11.38 5.26
CA LEU A 235 6.20 -12.20 6.07
C LEU A 235 7.60 -12.18 5.46
N PRO A 236 8.65 -11.97 6.27
CA PRO A 236 10.03 -12.06 5.80
C PRO A 236 10.28 -13.37 5.04
N ILE A 237 11.16 -13.30 4.03
CA ILE A 237 11.50 -14.47 3.19
C ILE A 237 11.96 -15.68 4.02
N ALA A 238 12.68 -15.44 5.12
CA ALA A 238 13.14 -16.48 6.04
C ALA A 238 11.97 -17.22 6.71
N THR A 239 10.99 -16.48 7.26
CA THR A 239 9.78 -17.05 7.87
C THR A 239 8.92 -17.78 6.85
N THR A 240 8.76 -17.19 5.66
CA THR A 240 8.01 -17.80 4.55
C THR A 240 8.62 -19.14 4.13
N THR A 241 9.95 -19.19 4.01
CA THR A 241 10.68 -20.41 3.67
C THR A 241 10.54 -21.46 4.77
N ALA A 242 10.64 -21.04 6.04
CA ALA A 242 10.51 -21.95 7.17
C ALA A 242 9.10 -22.54 7.30
N LEU A 243 8.05 -21.76 7.04
CA LEU A 243 6.66 -22.24 6.97
C LEU A 243 6.47 -23.27 5.86
N LYS A 244 7.02 -23.01 4.66
CA LYS A 244 6.98 -23.97 3.53
C LYS A 244 7.69 -25.28 3.90
N SER A 245 8.88 -25.19 4.50
CA SER A 245 9.64 -26.35 4.97
C SER A 245 8.92 -27.13 6.06
N LEU A 246 8.28 -26.45 7.02
CA LEU A 246 7.49 -27.09 8.08
C LEU A 246 6.31 -27.85 7.47
N ALA A 247 5.55 -27.20 6.59
CA ALA A 247 4.42 -27.82 5.90
C ALA A 247 4.86 -29.08 5.15
N GLN A 248 5.93 -28.99 4.35
CA GLN A 248 6.47 -30.13 3.61
C GLN A 248 6.94 -31.26 4.54
N LYS A 249 7.73 -30.95 5.58
CA LYS A 249 8.28 -31.94 6.52
C LYS A 249 7.18 -32.69 7.27
N GLN A 250 6.08 -32.01 7.58
CA GLN A 250 4.97 -32.56 8.36
C GLN A 250 3.82 -33.10 7.50
N GLN A 251 3.98 -33.12 6.17
CA GLN A 251 2.94 -33.51 5.20
C GLN A 251 1.64 -32.70 5.38
N LEU A 252 1.80 -31.40 5.64
CA LEU A 252 0.73 -30.41 5.73
C LEU A 252 0.79 -29.47 4.52
N THR A 253 -0.25 -28.68 4.32
CA THR A 253 -0.25 -27.59 3.34
C THR A 253 -0.02 -26.24 4.02
N LEU A 254 0.50 -25.25 3.29
CA LEU A 254 0.60 -23.89 3.81
C LEU A 254 -0.78 -23.33 4.21
N ASN A 255 -1.83 -23.65 3.43
CA ASN A 255 -3.22 -23.34 3.75
C ASN A 255 -3.66 -23.93 5.12
N THR A 256 -3.23 -25.16 5.46
CA THR A 256 -3.51 -25.74 6.79
C THR A 256 -2.92 -24.89 7.91
N LEU A 257 -1.67 -24.44 7.75
CA LEU A 257 -1.01 -23.57 8.73
C LEU A 257 -1.75 -22.23 8.87
N MET A 258 -2.15 -21.62 7.76
CA MET A 258 -2.91 -20.36 7.77
C MET A 258 -4.26 -20.50 8.47
N GLN A 259 -5.01 -21.56 8.17
CA GLN A 259 -6.30 -21.83 8.79
C GLN A 259 -6.17 -22.13 10.28
N GLY A 260 -5.14 -22.87 10.70
CA GLY A 260 -4.85 -23.12 12.11
C GLY A 260 -4.52 -21.81 12.85
N ALA A 261 -3.64 -20.98 12.29
CA ALA A 261 -3.31 -19.70 12.91
C ALA A 261 -4.52 -18.76 12.96
N TRP A 262 -5.37 -18.74 11.93
CA TRP A 262 -6.60 -17.97 11.95
C TRP A 262 -7.62 -18.47 12.99
N ALA A 263 -7.78 -19.78 13.14
CA ALA A 263 -8.64 -20.37 14.15
C ALA A 263 -8.20 -20.02 15.58
N LEU A 264 -6.90 -20.04 15.85
CA LEU A 264 -6.32 -19.61 17.14
C LEU A 264 -6.61 -18.14 17.44
N LEU A 265 -6.48 -17.25 16.45
CA LEU A 265 -6.85 -15.85 16.62
C LEU A 265 -8.35 -15.66 16.86
N LEU A 266 -9.21 -16.33 16.08
CA LEU A 266 -10.65 -16.28 16.31
C LEU A 266 -11.03 -16.77 17.70
N SER A 267 -10.38 -17.84 18.18
CA SER A 267 -10.57 -18.35 19.54
C SER A 267 -10.13 -17.32 20.58
N HIS A 268 -8.96 -16.70 20.40
CA HIS A 268 -8.45 -15.65 21.26
C HIS A 268 -9.40 -14.43 21.36
N TYR A 269 -9.94 -13.97 20.24
CA TYR A 269 -10.83 -12.80 20.22
C TYR A 269 -12.24 -13.10 20.69
N SER A 270 -12.78 -14.28 20.35
CA SER A 270 -14.15 -14.68 20.71
C SER A 270 -14.28 -15.29 22.11
N GLY A 271 -13.16 -15.78 22.67
CA GLY A 271 -13.15 -16.60 23.88
C GLY A 271 -13.82 -17.97 23.70
N LYS A 272 -14.03 -18.43 22.46
CA LYS A 272 -14.65 -19.72 22.14
C LYS A 272 -13.59 -20.74 21.73
N GLN A 273 -13.75 -21.97 22.19
CA GLN A 273 -12.91 -23.11 21.77
C GLN A 273 -13.38 -23.72 20.45
N ASP A 274 -14.67 -23.71 20.16
CA ASP A 274 -15.20 -24.07 18.86
C ASP A 274 -15.37 -22.80 18.01
N VAL A 275 -14.60 -22.68 16.94
CA VAL A 275 -14.67 -21.54 16.01
C VAL A 275 -15.09 -21.97 14.62
N VAL A 276 -15.80 -21.09 13.93
CA VAL A 276 -16.22 -21.24 12.54
C VAL A 276 -15.85 -20.00 11.75
N PHE A 277 -15.28 -20.21 10.57
CA PHE A 277 -15.06 -19.19 9.56
C PHE A 277 -15.30 -19.79 8.18
N GLY A 278 -15.52 -18.96 7.17
CA GLY A 278 -15.61 -19.43 5.80
C GLY A 278 -14.24 -19.73 5.22
N THR A 279 -14.09 -20.83 4.52
CA THR A 279 -12.93 -21.11 3.68
C THR A 279 -13.38 -21.13 2.22
N VAL A 280 -12.60 -20.48 1.36
CA VAL A 280 -12.85 -20.48 -0.07
C VAL A 280 -12.12 -21.64 -0.71
N VAL A 281 -12.89 -22.52 -1.37
CA VAL A 281 -12.40 -23.76 -2.00
C VAL A 281 -12.54 -23.68 -3.52
N SER A 282 -11.80 -24.53 -4.23
CA SER A 282 -11.85 -24.56 -5.70
C SER A 282 -13.23 -24.97 -6.24
N GLY A 283 -13.94 -25.86 -5.53
CA GLY A 283 -15.21 -26.41 -5.97
C GLY A 283 -15.12 -27.24 -7.26
N ARG A 284 -13.93 -27.69 -7.63
CA ARG A 284 -13.63 -28.55 -8.79
C ARG A 284 -13.55 -30.00 -8.32
N PRO A 285 -14.63 -30.80 -8.47
CA PRO A 285 -14.67 -32.13 -7.87
C PRO A 285 -13.75 -33.12 -8.63
N PRO A 286 -12.91 -33.90 -7.93
CA PRO A 286 -11.90 -34.75 -8.56
C PRO A 286 -12.50 -35.91 -9.37
N ASN A 287 -13.76 -36.28 -9.13
CA ASN A 287 -14.48 -37.31 -9.88
C ASN A 287 -15.11 -36.77 -11.18
N LEU A 288 -15.03 -35.47 -11.47
CA LEU A 288 -15.42 -34.89 -12.75
C LEU A 288 -14.18 -34.79 -13.67
N LEU A 289 -14.04 -35.78 -14.55
CA LEU A 289 -12.91 -35.84 -15.48
C LEU A 289 -12.77 -34.54 -16.29
N GLY A 290 -11.58 -33.94 -16.26
CA GLY A 290 -11.25 -32.73 -17.01
C GLY A 290 -11.72 -31.43 -16.37
N VAL A 291 -12.19 -31.44 -15.12
CA VAL A 291 -12.66 -30.25 -14.42
C VAL A 291 -11.61 -29.14 -14.31
N ASP A 292 -10.32 -29.50 -14.25
CA ASP A 292 -9.23 -28.53 -14.07
C ASP A 292 -9.02 -27.59 -15.27
N SER A 293 -9.51 -27.97 -16.46
CA SER A 293 -9.45 -27.14 -17.67
C SER A 293 -10.77 -26.44 -17.99
N MET A 294 -11.84 -26.70 -17.23
CA MET A 294 -13.15 -26.10 -17.43
C MET A 294 -13.15 -24.62 -17.05
N VAL A 295 -13.86 -23.80 -17.83
CA VAL A 295 -14.05 -22.37 -17.56
C VAL A 295 -15.47 -22.15 -17.03
N GLY A 296 -15.60 -21.53 -15.86
CA GLY A 296 -16.89 -21.31 -15.21
C GLY A 296 -16.74 -20.87 -13.75
N LEU A 297 -17.85 -20.70 -13.04
CA LEU A 297 -17.85 -20.43 -11.60
C LEU A 297 -17.84 -21.75 -10.81
N PHE A 298 -16.69 -22.16 -10.28
CA PHE A 298 -16.57 -23.36 -9.43
C PHE A 298 -16.33 -23.02 -7.97
N VAL A 299 -15.58 -21.93 -7.72
CA VAL A 299 -15.26 -21.49 -6.36
C VAL A 299 -16.48 -21.46 -5.45
N ASN A 300 -16.33 -21.96 -4.24
CA ASN A 300 -17.38 -21.98 -3.24
C ASN A 300 -16.83 -21.54 -1.88
N THR A 301 -17.71 -21.03 -1.01
CA THR A 301 -17.38 -20.65 0.35
C THR A 301 -18.06 -21.61 1.31
N LEU A 302 -17.28 -22.28 2.14
CA LEU A 302 -17.74 -23.35 3.02
C LEU A 302 -17.39 -23.05 4.47
N PRO A 303 -18.22 -23.43 5.46
CA PRO A 303 -17.84 -23.28 6.86
C PRO A 303 -16.73 -24.28 7.20
N MET A 304 -15.66 -23.77 7.79
CA MET A 304 -14.61 -24.54 8.44
C MET A 304 -14.82 -24.42 9.95
N SER A 305 -15.26 -25.51 10.59
CA SER A 305 -15.47 -25.56 12.04
C SER A 305 -14.28 -26.24 12.69
N ILE A 306 -13.55 -25.52 13.53
CA ILE A 306 -12.33 -26.00 14.19
C ILE A 306 -12.53 -26.00 15.70
N ASP A 307 -12.23 -27.14 16.31
CA ASP A 307 -12.19 -27.33 17.76
C ASP A 307 -10.78 -27.05 18.27
N LEU A 308 -10.67 -26.17 19.27
CA LEU A 308 -9.43 -25.84 19.96
C LEU A 308 -9.47 -26.41 21.39
N SER A 309 -9.10 -27.68 21.53
CA SER A 309 -8.84 -28.28 22.84
C SER A 309 -7.46 -27.83 23.33
N ALA A 310 -7.42 -27.11 24.46
CA ALA A 310 -6.23 -26.44 24.96
C ALA A 310 -5.03 -27.38 25.27
N GLU A 311 -5.30 -28.66 25.51
CA GLU A 311 -4.30 -29.68 25.86
C GLU A 311 -3.64 -30.33 24.63
N GLN A 312 -4.15 -30.07 23.42
CA GLN A 312 -3.59 -30.65 22.20
C GLN A 312 -2.25 -30.02 21.80
N LEU A 313 -1.38 -30.84 21.22
CA LEU A 313 -0.14 -30.39 20.59
C LEU A 313 -0.43 -29.78 19.23
N LEU A 314 0.23 -28.66 18.92
CA LEU A 314 0.03 -27.88 17.69
C LEU A 314 0.13 -28.75 16.43
N LEU A 315 1.18 -29.56 16.26
CA LEU A 315 1.32 -30.41 15.08
C LEU A 315 0.23 -31.47 14.94
N SER A 316 -0.20 -32.10 16.05
CA SER A 316 -1.28 -33.09 16.01
C SER A 316 -2.59 -32.43 15.58
N TRP A 317 -2.88 -31.27 16.16
CA TRP A 317 -4.08 -30.50 15.84
C TRP A 317 -4.09 -30.01 14.38
N LEU A 318 -2.95 -29.53 13.86
CA LEU A 318 -2.84 -29.16 12.44
C LEU A 318 -3.06 -30.36 11.51
N LYS A 319 -2.63 -31.57 11.89
CA LYS A 319 -2.91 -32.81 11.12
C LYS A 319 -4.39 -33.17 11.15
N ASP A 320 -5.09 -32.90 12.26
CA ASP A 320 -6.54 -33.07 12.35
C ASP A 320 -7.27 -32.09 11.42
N ILE A 321 -6.87 -30.81 11.42
CA ILE A 321 -7.38 -29.80 10.49
C ILE A 321 -7.15 -30.25 9.04
N HIS A 322 -5.94 -30.70 8.70
CA HIS A 322 -5.63 -31.18 7.36
C HIS A 322 -6.52 -32.37 6.96
N SER A 323 -6.72 -33.32 7.87
CA SER A 323 -7.58 -34.48 7.67
C SER A 323 -9.06 -34.09 7.48
N GLN A 324 -9.52 -33.05 8.17
CA GLN A 324 -10.86 -32.49 7.98
C GLN A 324 -11.00 -31.83 6.60
N GLN A 325 -10.01 -31.05 6.16
CA GLN A 325 -9.99 -30.44 4.83
C GLN A 325 -10.06 -31.50 3.72
N ILE A 326 -9.33 -32.61 3.85
CA ILE A 326 -9.38 -33.73 2.89
C ILE A 326 -10.80 -34.32 2.80
N LYS A 327 -11.48 -34.50 3.95
CA LYS A 327 -12.87 -34.99 3.97
C LYS A 327 -13.85 -33.99 3.36
N LEU A 328 -13.63 -32.70 3.63
CA LEU A 328 -14.43 -31.60 3.08
C LEU A 328 -14.35 -31.55 1.55
N HIS A 329 -13.20 -31.92 0.97
CA HIS A 329 -12.94 -31.89 -0.48
C HIS A 329 -14.02 -32.62 -1.30
N GLN A 330 -14.53 -33.75 -0.80
CA GLN A 330 -15.55 -34.56 -1.46
C GLN A 330 -16.93 -33.87 -1.54
N TYR A 331 -17.16 -32.84 -0.73
CA TYR A 331 -18.43 -32.14 -0.58
C TYR A 331 -18.32 -30.66 -0.92
N GLU A 332 -17.23 -30.22 -1.57
CA GLU A 332 -16.95 -28.80 -1.82
C GLU A 332 -18.01 -28.08 -2.64
N TYR A 333 -18.75 -28.83 -3.45
CA TYR A 333 -19.84 -28.32 -4.29
C TYR A 333 -21.11 -27.97 -3.50
N THR A 334 -21.15 -28.26 -2.20
CA THR A 334 -22.37 -28.09 -1.42
C THR A 334 -22.71 -26.61 -1.25
N PRO A 335 -23.96 -26.20 -1.52
CA PRO A 335 -24.34 -24.78 -1.43
C PRO A 335 -24.32 -24.30 0.01
N LEU A 336 -23.69 -23.15 0.29
CA LEU A 336 -23.65 -22.56 1.63
C LEU A 336 -25.04 -22.37 2.25
N ALA A 337 -26.01 -21.96 1.44
CA ALA A 337 -27.40 -21.80 1.87
C ALA A 337 -28.05 -23.13 2.31
N GLN A 338 -27.64 -24.27 1.74
CA GLN A 338 -28.11 -25.58 2.21
C GLN A 338 -27.42 -25.97 3.51
N ILE A 339 -26.11 -25.77 3.58
CA ILE A 339 -25.33 -26.03 4.79
C ILE A 339 -25.91 -25.25 5.98
N GLN A 340 -26.33 -24.00 5.76
CA GLN A 340 -26.99 -23.19 6.78
C GLN A 340 -28.31 -23.80 7.26
N LYS A 341 -29.14 -24.34 6.35
CA LYS A 341 -30.40 -25.02 6.71
C LYS A 341 -30.18 -26.32 7.48
N TRP A 342 -29.07 -27.01 7.22
CA TRP A 342 -28.71 -28.24 7.92
C TRP A 342 -27.97 -28.00 9.25
N SER A 343 -27.44 -26.79 9.45
CA SER A 343 -26.82 -26.38 10.70
C SER A 343 -27.84 -26.21 11.83
N GLU A 344 -27.37 -26.24 13.07
CA GLU A 344 -28.18 -25.94 14.25
C GLU A 344 -28.15 -24.43 14.61
N ILE A 345 -27.55 -23.59 13.76
CA ILE A 345 -27.52 -22.14 13.98
C ILE A 345 -28.92 -21.56 13.79
N PRO A 346 -29.39 -20.67 14.69
CA PRO A 346 -30.69 -20.03 14.55
C PRO A 346 -30.89 -19.36 13.19
N LYS A 347 -32.09 -19.51 12.64
CA LYS A 347 -32.49 -18.86 11.38
C LYS A 347 -32.29 -17.34 11.49
N GLY A 348 -31.75 -16.74 10.43
CA GLY A 348 -31.48 -15.29 10.36
C GLY A 348 -30.09 -14.89 10.82
N LEU A 349 -29.31 -15.78 11.46
CA LEU A 349 -27.89 -15.54 11.73
C LEU A 349 -27.02 -16.13 10.61
N PRO A 350 -25.95 -15.43 10.18
CA PRO A 350 -24.98 -15.98 9.22
C PRO A 350 -24.19 -17.13 9.85
N LEU A 351 -23.76 -18.13 9.07
CA LEU A 351 -22.92 -19.23 9.59
C LEU A 351 -21.58 -18.74 10.14
N PHE A 352 -21.01 -17.74 9.49
CA PHE A 352 -19.75 -17.09 9.84
C PHE A 352 -19.74 -15.66 9.30
N GLU A 353 -18.95 -14.80 9.93
CA GLU A 353 -18.78 -13.40 9.53
C GLU A 353 -17.36 -13.09 9.04
N SER A 354 -16.44 -14.05 9.18
CA SER A 354 -15.10 -13.98 8.64
C SER A 354 -14.81 -15.10 7.66
N ILE A 355 -13.99 -14.83 6.66
CA ILE A 355 -13.52 -15.83 5.70
C ILE A 355 -11.99 -15.79 5.56
N LEU A 356 -11.40 -16.93 5.20
CA LEU A 356 -10.00 -17.05 4.81
C LEU A 356 -9.92 -17.58 3.37
N VAL A 357 -9.25 -16.80 2.53
CA VAL A 357 -9.00 -17.05 1.11
C VAL A 357 -7.52 -17.33 0.91
N PHE A 358 -7.17 -18.58 0.63
CA PHE A 358 -5.81 -18.94 0.24
C PHE A 358 -5.72 -18.95 -1.28
N GLN A 359 -5.03 -17.94 -1.85
CA GLN A 359 -4.86 -17.83 -3.30
C GLN A 359 -3.80 -18.81 -3.78
N ASN A 360 -4.20 -19.95 -4.32
CA ASN A 360 -3.28 -20.75 -5.12
C ASN A 360 -3.08 -20.05 -6.47
N SER A 361 -1.93 -19.41 -6.70
CA SER A 361 -1.58 -18.94 -8.04
C SER A 361 -1.43 -20.15 -8.96
N ALA A 362 -2.48 -20.42 -9.75
CA ALA A 362 -2.44 -21.44 -10.79
C ALA A 362 -1.48 -21.08 -11.94
N ILE A 363 -1.02 -19.82 -11.99
CA ILE A 363 -0.11 -19.31 -13.03
C ILE A 363 1.01 -18.48 -12.43
N ASP A 364 2.22 -18.81 -12.87
CA ASP A 364 3.39 -17.95 -12.79
C ASP A 364 3.32 -16.93 -13.93
N ILE A 365 3.12 -15.65 -13.61
CA ILE A 365 2.93 -14.56 -14.58
C ILE A 365 4.14 -14.44 -15.53
N SER A 366 5.34 -14.84 -15.08
CA SER A 366 6.52 -14.86 -15.94
C SER A 366 6.36 -15.80 -17.14
N GLN A 367 5.55 -16.86 -17.02
CA GLN A 367 5.23 -17.81 -18.09
C GLN A 367 4.18 -17.30 -19.07
N LEU A 368 3.56 -16.14 -18.81
CA LEU A 368 2.63 -15.52 -19.75
C LEU A 368 3.35 -14.64 -20.77
N SER A 369 4.59 -14.21 -20.48
CA SER A 369 5.38 -13.39 -21.40
C SER A 369 5.63 -14.16 -22.70
N THR A 370 5.52 -13.45 -23.83
CA THR A 370 5.76 -14.00 -25.18
C THR A 370 7.08 -13.49 -25.71
N ALA A 371 7.52 -13.95 -26.89
CA ALA A 371 8.75 -13.45 -27.50
C ALA A 371 8.73 -11.91 -27.76
N LYS A 372 7.53 -11.32 -27.92
CA LYS A 372 7.36 -9.89 -28.28
C LYS A 372 6.77 -9.02 -27.17
N LEU A 373 6.16 -9.61 -26.15
CA LEU A 373 5.54 -8.88 -25.04
C LEU A 373 5.99 -9.42 -23.70
N LYS A 374 6.58 -8.54 -22.89
CA LYS A 374 6.80 -8.77 -21.47
C LYS A 374 5.55 -8.34 -20.71
N ILE A 375 5.10 -9.20 -19.80
CA ILE A 375 3.87 -8.99 -19.03
C ILE A 375 4.26 -8.79 -17.57
N ASP A 376 4.05 -7.58 -17.08
CA ASP A 376 4.31 -7.20 -15.70
C ASP A 376 2.99 -6.98 -14.95
N TYR A 377 2.92 -7.58 -13.75
CA TYR A 377 1.92 -7.46 -12.68
C TYR A 377 0.42 -7.51 -13.04
N VAL A 378 -0.29 -8.46 -12.40
CA VAL A 378 -1.75 -8.57 -12.39
C VAL A 378 -2.28 -8.04 -11.04
N TYR A 379 -2.72 -6.79 -10.99
CA TYR A 379 -3.52 -6.31 -9.86
C TYR A 379 -4.96 -6.79 -10.05
N SER A 380 -5.52 -7.53 -9.08
CA SER A 380 -6.94 -7.87 -9.07
C SER A 380 -7.66 -7.06 -7.99
N ARG A 381 -8.61 -6.22 -8.41
CA ARG A 381 -9.54 -5.49 -7.54
C ARG A 381 -10.84 -6.28 -7.44
N GLY A 382 -11.27 -6.58 -6.22
CA GLY A 382 -12.55 -7.23 -5.93
C GLY A 382 -12.98 -6.94 -4.50
N HIS A 383 -14.29 -6.78 -4.28
CA HIS A 383 -14.85 -6.56 -2.94
C HIS A 383 -15.31 -7.89 -2.33
N SER A 384 -15.12 -8.05 -1.02
CA SER A 384 -15.70 -9.17 -0.30
C SER A 384 -17.07 -8.79 0.25
N ASN A 385 -18.04 -9.70 0.18
CA ASN A 385 -19.35 -9.54 0.83
C ASN A 385 -19.33 -9.89 2.33
N TYR A 386 -18.17 -10.23 2.89
CA TYR A 386 -18.02 -10.62 4.30
C TYR A 386 -17.39 -9.48 5.12
N PRO A 387 -17.84 -9.27 6.36
CA PRO A 387 -17.29 -8.26 7.26
C PRO A 387 -15.78 -8.30 7.43
N LEU A 388 -15.17 -9.49 7.40
CA LEU A 388 -13.73 -9.68 7.57
C LEU A 388 -13.23 -10.79 6.65
N THR A 389 -12.27 -10.48 5.80
CA THR A 389 -11.72 -11.41 4.81
C THR A 389 -10.21 -11.42 4.93
N ILE A 390 -9.65 -12.58 5.27
CA ILE A 390 -8.22 -12.81 5.32
C ILE A 390 -7.79 -13.39 3.97
N ARG A 391 -6.99 -12.66 3.19
CA ARG A 391 -6.44 -13.12 1.93
C ARG A 391 -4.97 -13.46 2.10
N VAL A 392 -4.58 -14.67 1.73
CA VAL A 392 -3.19 -15.14 1.76
C VAL A 392 -2.71 -15.39 0.35
N THR A 393 -1.66 -14.68 -0.05
CA THR A 393 -1.06 -14.79 -1.39
C THR A 393 0.36 -15.35 -1.28
N PRO A 394 0.60 -16.60 -1.72
CA PRO A 394 1.92 -17.19 -1.82
C PRO A 394 2.81 -16.36 -2.76
N SER A 395 3.95 -15.92 -2.24
CA SER A 395 5.02 -15.28 -3.00
C SER A 395 6.38 -15.66 -2.36
N PRO A 396 7.53 -15.15 -2.84
CA PRO A 396 8.79 -15.26 -2.10
C PRO A 396 8.67 -14.75 -0.66
N GLU A 397 7.93 -13.65 -0.47
CA GLU A 397 7.49 -13.15 0.84
C GLU A 397 5.97 -13.34 0.96
N LEU A 398 5.52 -14.24 1.83
CA LEU A 398 4.08 -14.54 1.97
C LEU A 398 3.33 -13.25 2.33
N VAL A 399 2.32 -12.90 1.54
CA VAL A 399 1.50 -11.71 1.81
C VAL A 399 0.23 -12.13 2.55
N LEU A 400 0.01 -11.54 3.72
CA LEU A 400 -1.23 -11.67 4.49
C LEU A 400 -1.96 -10.34 4.41
N GLU A 401 -3.19 -10.37 3.94
CA GLU A 401 -4.01 -9.18 3.76
C GLU A 401 -5.36 -9.36 4.46
N VAL A 402 -5.89 -8.27 5.00
CA VAL A 402 -7.21 -8.21 5.59
C VAL A 402 -8.05 -7.18 4.85
N ILE A 403 -9.18 -7.61 4.30
CA ILE A 403 -10.24 -6.76 3.77
C ILE A 403 -11.37 -6.76 4.78
N TYR A 404 -11.84 -5.59 5.20
CA TYR A 404 -12.75 -5.46 6.33
C TYR A 404 -13.80 -4.37 6.13
N ASP A 405 -14.99 -4.56 6.71
CA ASP A 405 -16.03 -3.54 6.77
C ASP A 405 -15.61 -2.46 7.77
N SER A 406 -15.28 -1.25 7.27
CA SER A 406 -14.76 -0.15 8.10
C SER A 406 -15.79 0.38 9.10
N ARG A 407 -17.09 0.08 8.89
CA ARG A 407 -18.17 0.39 9.83
C ARG A 407 -18.14 -0.53 11.04
N ARG A 408 -17.53 -1.72 10.91
CA ARG A 408 -17.45 -2.72 11.98
C ARG A 408 -16.10 -2.76 12.68
N PHE A 409 -15.01 -2.55 11.95
CA PHE A 409 -13.64 -2.71 12.47
C PHE A 409 -12.82 -1.44 12.28
N ALA A 410 -12.16 -0.98 13.33
CA ALA A 410 -11.17 0.10 13.24
C ALA A 410 -9.84 -0.43 12.66
N ILE A 411 -9.14 0.40 11.88
CA ILE A 411 -7.87 0.03 11.23
C ILE A 411 -6.81 -0.43 12.24
N ALA A 412 -6.67 0.23 13.40
CA ALA A 412 -5.75 -0.16 14.45
C ALA A 412 -6.01 -1.59 14.96
N THR A 413 -7.28 -2.01 14.96
CA THR A 413 -7.65 -3.37 15.33
C THR A 413 -7.26 -4.38 14.25
N ILE A 414 -7.41 -4.01 12.98
CA ILE A 414 -6.98 -4.82 11.84
C ILE A 414 -5.45 -4.98 11.83
N ASN A 415 -4.70 -3.90 12.11
CA ASN A 415 -3.23 -3.94 12.21
C ASN A 415 -2.77 -4.84 13.36
N THR A 416 -3.46 -4.78 14.50
CA THR A 416 -3.21 -5.72 15.60
C THR A 416 -3.48 -7.18 15.17
N ILE A 417 -4.57 -7.44 14.43
CA ILE A 417 -4.86 -8.79 13.92
C ILE A 417 -3.78 -9.27 12.95
N LEU A 418 -3.33 -8.42 12.03
CA LEU A 418 -2.26 -8.72 11.07
C LEU A 418 -0.93 -9.02 11.77
N GLU A 419 -0.52 -8.18 12.73
CA GLU A 419 0.69 -8.39 13.55
C GLU A 419 0.62 -9.70 14.32
N GLN A 420 -0.50 -9.95 15.00
CA GLN A 420 -0.68 -11.19 15.76
C GLN A 420 -0.73 -12.41 14.87
N PHE A 421 -1.32 -12.30 13.67
CA PHE A 421 -1.35 -13.39 12.70
C PHE A 421 0.06 -13.72 12.19
N ALA A 422 0.85 -12.71 11.84
CA ALA A 422 2.24 -12.88 11.45
C ALA A 422 3.12 -13.45 12.57
N ALA A 423 2.97 -12.95 13.80
CA ALA A 423 3.70 -13.43 14.97
C ALA A 423 3.37 -14.89 15.28
N LEU A 424 2.08 -15.25 15.26
CA LEU A 424 1.62 -16.61 15.51
C LEU A 424 2.17 -17.60 14.47
N LEU A 425 2.24 -17.21 13.20
CA LEU A 425 2.87 -18.03 12.17
C LEU A 425 4.38 -18.22 12.42
N GLY A 426 5.06 -17.19 12.92
CA GLY A 426 6.45 -17.32 13.38
C GLY A 426 6.60 -18.27 14.58
N ASP A 427 5.69 -18.20 15.55
CA ASP A 427 5.65 -19.09 16.71
C ASP A 427 5.42 -20.55 16.30
N MET A 428 4.53 -20.81 15.34
CA MET A 428 4.29 -22.17 14.82
C MET A 428 5.55 -22.80 14.21
N VAL A 429 6.43 -21.99 13.61
CA VAL A 429 7.71 -22.45 13.07
C VAL A 429 8.72 -22.73 14.17
N THR A 430 8.81 -21.85 15.17
CA THR A 430 9.83 -21.95 16.23
C THR A 430 9.47 -22.99 17.30
N GLN A 431 8.17 -23.26 17.48
CA GLN A 431 7.66 -24.16 18.51
C GLN A 431 6.58 -25.11 17.97
N PRO A 432 6.89 -25.96 16.97
CA PRO A 432 5.90 -26.83 16.33
C PRO A 432 5.27 -27.83 17.32
N ASP A 433 6.02 -28.26 18.34
CA ASP A 433 5.59 -29.28 19.30
C ASP A 433 4.98 -28.69 20.60
N CYS A 434 4.65 -27.40 20.64
CA CYS A 434 4.03 -26.80 21.82
C CYS A 434 2.54 -27.17 21.94
N GLN A 435 1.99 -26.99 23.15
CA GLN A 435 0.55 -27.05 23.37
C GLN A 435 -0.15 -25.79 22.83
N LEU A 436 -1.39 -25.93 22.35
CA LEU A 436 -2.18 -24.78 21.89
C LEU A 436 -2.36 -23.72 22.97
N SER A 437 -2.49 -24.13 24.23
CA SER A 437 -2.57 -23.25 25.41
C SER A 437 -1.40 -22.27 25.48
N ALA A 438 -0.17 -22.70 25.20
CA ALA A 438 1.01 -21.86 25.26
C ALA A 438 0.98 -20.72 24.22
N LEU A 439 0.46 -21.00 23.02
CA LEU A 439 0.28 -19.98 21.97
C LEU A 439 -0.83 -18.99 22.36
N ILE A 440 -1.95 -19.49 22.88
CA ILE A 440 -3.07 -18.65 23.35
C ILE A 440 -2.64 -17.77 24.53
N GLU A 441 -1.84 -18.30 25.45
CA GLU A 441 -1.28 -17.55 26.58
C GLU A 441 -0.36 -16.42 26.12
N ARG A 442 0.48 -16.64 25.10
CA ARG A 442 1.29 -15.56 24.51
C ARG A 442 0.44 -14.46 23.91
N LEU A 443 -0.57 -14.82 23.11
CA LEU A 443 -1.53 -13.84 22.57
C LEU A 443 -2.20 -13.03 23.71
N ASN A 444 -2.51 -13.68 24.83
CA ASN A 444 -3.07 -13.04 26.02
C ASN A 444 -2.07 -12.16 26.78
N GLN A 445 -0.79 -12.54 26.86
CA GLN A 445 0.27 -11.76 27.50
C GLN A 445 0.50 -10.45 26.74
N THR A 446 0.65 -10.50 25.42
CA THR A 446 0.79 -9.31 24.57
C THR A 446 -0.42 -8.36 24.72
N LYS A 447 -1.64 -8.92 24.87
CA LYS A 447 -2.86 -8.14 25.14
C LYS A 447 -2.90 -7.53 26.56
N ARG A 448 -2.43 -8.27 27.58
CA ARG A 448 -2.37 -7.81 28.98
C ARG A 448 -1.29 -6.75 29.21
N GLU A 449 -0.17 -6.83 28.52
CA GLU A 449 0.87 -5.80 28.55
C GLU A 449 0.35 -4.50 27.92
N LYS A 450 -0.23 -4.57 26.72
CA LYS A 450 -0.88 -3.40 26.07
C LYS A 450 -2.03 -2.81 26.93
N LYS A 451 -2.90 -3.65 27.53
CA LYS A 451 -3.97 -3.19 28.44
C LYS A 451 -3.46 -2.69 29.80
N GLY A 452 -2.42 -3.29 30.37
CA GLY A 452 -1.86 -2.94 31.67
C GLY A 452 -1.20 -1.57 31.66
N THR A 453 -0.52 -1.23 30.57
CA THR A 453 0.01 0.11 30.29
C THR A 453 -1.13 1.11 30.16
N ALA A 454 -2.15 0.80 29.35
CA ALA A 454 -3.33 1.66 29.19
C ALA A 454 -4.14 1.85 30.49
N LEU A 455 -4.27 0.83 31.35
CA LEU A 455 -5.01 0.90 32.62
C LEU A 455 -4.23 1.67 33.70
N LYS A 456 -2.89 1.59 33.71
CA LYS A 456 -2.02 2.43 34.56
C LYS A 456 -2.16 3.90 34.18
N GLU A 457 -2.15 4.21 32.88
CA GLU A 457 -2.38 5.56 32.36
C GLU A 457 -3.79 6.05 32.69
N ARG A 458 -4.81 5.20 32.54
CA ARG A 458 -6.21 5.52 32.92
C ARG A 458 -6.38 5.74 34.42
N ARG A 459 -5.76 4.94 35.29
CA ARG A 459 -5.80 5.13 36.75
C ARG A 459 -5.12 6.43 37.19
N GLN A 460 -3.99 6.78 36.56
CA GLN A 460 -3.34 8.07 36.77
C GLN A 460 -4.20 9.25 36.27
N ALA A 461 -4.96 9.06 35.18
CA ALA A 461 -5.91 10.04 34.67
C ALA A 461 -7.17 10.18 35.55
N VAL A 462 -7.69 9.09 36.12
CA VAL A 462 -8.87 9.09 37.01
C VAL A 462 -8.54 9.71 38.38
N ALA A 463 -7.35 9.45 38.92
CA ALA A 463 -6.86 10.12 40.14
C ALA A 463 -6.76 11.65 39.96
N ARG A 464 -6.48 12.13 38.73
CA ARG A 464 -6.51 13.56 38.38
C ARG A 464 -7.93 14.11 38.15
N LYS A 465 -8.93 13.24 37.89
CA LYS A 465 -10.31 13.63 37.54
C LYS A 465 -11.26 13.78 38.74
N LEU A 466 -10.87 13.35 39.95
CA LEU A 466 -11.70 13.40 41.16
C LEU A 466 -11.84 14.80 41.81
N LYS A 467 -11.48 15.88 41.11
CA LYS A 467 -11.63 17.25 41.63
C LYS A 467 -12.57 18.18 40.88
N ARG A 468 -13.19 17.79 39.76
CA ARG A 468 -14.16 18.67 39.07
C ARG A 468 -15.14 17.84 38.25
N LEU A 469 -16.39 17.80 38.66
CA LEU A 469 -17.51 17.30 37.87
C LEU A 469 -18.72 18.22 38.02
N GLN A 470 -19.15 18.80 36.90
CA GLN A 470 -20.53 18.69 36.43
C GLN A 470 -20.51 18.57 34.89
N PRO A 471 -21.37 17.74 34.27
CA PRO A 471 -21.42 17.60 32.83
C PRO A 471 -22.45 18.54 32.19
N LYS A 472 -22.07 19.16 31.06
CA LYS A 472 -22.98 19.73 30.07
C LYS A 472 -22.58 19.24 28.68
N VAL A 473 -23.59 18.93 27.86
CA VAL A 473 -23.45 18.53 26.46
C VAL A 473 -23.01 19.76 25.64
N VAL A 474 -21.94 19.62 24.85
CA VAL A 474 -21.39 20.71 24.03
C VAL A 474 -21.09 20.20 22.61
N LYS A 475 -21.58 20.94 21.60
CA LYS A 475 -21.10 20.87 20.21
C LYS A 475 -19.67 21.40 20.20
N LEU A 476 -18.68 20.53 19.99
CA LEU A 476 -17.28 20.94 20.09
C LEU A 476 -16.84 21.76 18.88
N SER A 477 -16.11 22.84 19.15
CA SER A 477 -15.49 23.72 18.14
C SER A 477 -14.06 23.25 17.82
N HIS A 478 -13.48 23.78 16.75
CA HIS A 478 -12.17 23.42 16.18
C HIS A 478 -11.01 23.39 17.21
N GLU A 479 -11.06 24.26 18.23
CA GLU A 479 -10.04 24.38 19.29
C GLU A 479 -10.08 23.25 20.32
N GLU A 480 -11.13 22.42 20.34
CA GLU A 480 -11.28 21.34 21.31
C GLU A 480 -10.80 19.99 20.74
N LEU A 481 -10.49 19.92 19.45
CA LEU A 481 -10.04 18.69 18.76
C LEU A 481 -8.54 18.43 18.92
N ILE A 482 -7.72 19.48 18.97
CA ILE A 482 -6.27 19.39 19.09
C ILE A 482 -5.75 20.22 20.26
N LYS A 483 -4.55 19.87 20.74
CA LYS A 483 -3.74 20.65 21.66
C LYS A 483 -2.54 21.16 20.90
N THR A 484 -2.31 22.45 20.97
CA THR A 484 -1.11 23.10 20.44
C THR A 484 -0.15 23.44 21.57
N GLY A 485 1.14 23.29 21.33
CA GLY A 485 2.17 23.60 22.32
C GLY A 485 3.54 23.75 21.68
N CYS A 486 4.57 23.81 22.51
CA CYS A 486 5.96 23.92 22.10
C CYS A 486 6.75 22.74 22.69
N LEU A 487 7.88 22.37 22.08
CA LEU A 487 8.77 21.34 22.63
C LEU A 487 9.39 21.75 23.97
N ASN A 488 9.66 23.04 24.15
CA ASN A 488 10.10 23.62 25.41
C ASN A 488 9.56 25.05 25.55
N TYR A 489 9.52 25.58 26.78
CA TYR A 489 8.95 26.91 27.06
C TYR A 489 9.73 28.09 26.45
N GLN A 490 10.94 27.85 25.93
CA GLN A 490 11.83 28.89 25.42
C GLN A 490 11.78 29.06 23.90
N ASN A 491 11.25 28.09 23.16
CA ASN A 491 11.23 28.10 21.70
C ASN A 491 9.85 27.69 21.18
N THR A 492 9.33 28.49 20.25
CA THR A 492 8.03 28.27 19.60
C THR A 492 8.10 27.38 18.36
N LEU A 493 9.29 27.11 17.85
CA LEU A 493 9.55 26.19 16.74
C LEU A 493 9.84 24.77 17.28
N PRO A 494 9.32 23.69 16.66
CA PRO A 494 8.11 23.68 15.85
C PRO A 494 6.87 23.84 16.73
N LEU A 495 5.77 24.28 16.14
CA LEU A 495 4.47 24.16 16.77
C LEU A 495 4.16 22.66 16.94
N VAL A 496 4.04 22.21 18.19
CA VAL A 496 3.67 20.83 18.47
C VAL A 496 2.15 20.75 18.46
N VAL A 497 1.60 19.94 17.56
CA VAL A 497 0.17 19.69 17.46
C VAL A 497 -0.08 18.24 17.87
N GLN A 498 -1.00 18.03 18.80
CA GLN A 498 -1.38 16.72 19.32
C GLN A 498 -2.89 16.60 19.34
N PRO A 499 -3.47 15.40 19.18
CA PRO A 499 -4.90 15.23 19.33
C PRO A 499 -5.33 15.41 20.79
N SER A 500 -6.48 16.06 21.02
CA SER A 500 -7.02 16.28 22.38
C SER A 500 -7.56 15.02 23.02
N PHE A 501 -7.94 14.03 22.21
CA PHE A 501 -8.45 12.71 22.58
C PHE A 501 -7.85 11.62 21.69
N GLN A 502 -7.89 10.37 22.14
CA GLN A 502 -7.47 9.22 21.34
C GLN A 502 -8.41 9.05 20.14
N ASP A 503 -7.86 8.70 18.96
CA ASP A 503 -8.58 8.42 17.71
C ASP A 503 -9.02 9.63 16.84
N LEU A 504 -8.43 10.82 17.03
CA LEU A 504 -8.61 11.91 16.04
C LEU A 504 -7.94 11.52 14.71
N ASP A 505 -8.75 11.29 13.68
CA ASP A 505 -8.27 10.98 12.33
C ASP A 505 -7.51 12.17 11.73
N LEU A 506 -6.21 11.97 11.46
CA LEU A 506 -5.34 13.03 10.95
C LEU A 506 -5.82 13.51 9.57
N LEU A 507 -6.25 12.62 8.68
CA LEU A 507 -6.61 12.98 7.30
C LEU A 507 -7.87 13.84 7.25
N THR A 508 -8.91 13.45 7.98
CA THR A 508 -10.16 14.20 8.10
C THR A 508 -9.94 15.51 8.83
N TRP A 509 -9.13 15.51 9.89
CA TRP A 509 -8.75 16.75 10.56
C TRP A 509 -8.03 17.67 9.58
N THR A 510 -6.98 17.21 8.90
CA THR A 510 -6.22 18.01 7.94
C THR A 510 -7.10 18.59 6.84
N LYS A 511 -7.97 17.80 6.19
CA LYS A 511 -8.90 18.28 5.15
C LYS A 511 -9.81 19.42 5.64
N ASN A 512 -10.26 19.36 6.89
CA ASN A 512 -11.13 20.38 7.48
C ASN A 512 -10.35 21.57 8.08
N ASN A 513 -9.03 21.48 8.17
CA ASN A 513 -8.16 22.41 8.90
C ASN A 513 -7.01 22.93 8.02
N LEU A 514 -7.11 22.86 6.69
CA LEU A 514 -6.03 23.26 5.77
C LEU A 514 -5.57 24.70 6.01
N GLU A 515 -6.50 25.64 6.11
CA GLU A 515 -6.19 27.06 6.35
C GLU A 515 -5.50 27.27 7.71
N PHE A 516 -5.91 26.52 8.73
CA PHE A 516 -5.23 26.53 10.03
C PHE A 516 -3.79 26.04 9.88
N ILE A 517 -3.56 24.90 9.22
CA ILE A 517 -2.23 24.32 9.04
C ILE A 517 -1.32 25.27 8.25
N GLU A 518 -1.80 25.85 7.15
CA GLU A 518 -1.05 26.84 6.37
C GLU A 518 -0.67 28.05 7.21
N ARG A 519 -1.64 28.64 7.94
CA ARG A 519 -1.39 29.80 8.78
C ARG A 519 -0.38 29.50 9.89
N GLN A 520 -0.50 28.35 10.54
CA GLN A 520 0.46 27.94 11.57
C GLN A 520 1.84 27.64 10.97
N LEU A 521 1.91 27.04 9.78
CA LEU A 521 3.18 26.75 9.13
C LEU A 521 3.93 28.03 8.78
N LEU A 522 3.25 29.03 8.22
CA LEU A 522 3.84 30.34 7.92
C LEU A 522 4.24 31.12 9.19
N GLN A 523 3.46 31.00 10.27
CA GLN A 523 3.75 31.67 11.53
C GLN A 523 4.98 31.06 12.23
N TYR A 524 4.96 29.74 12.42
CA TYR A 524 5.96 29.02 13.23
C TYR A 524 7.13 28.46 12.42
N GLY A 525 7.02 28.40 11.10
CA GLY A 525 7.99 27.80 10.18
C GLY A 525 7.93 26.26 10.12
N GLY A 526 7.53 25.60 11.20
CA GLY A 526 7.41 24.14 11.25
C GLY A 526 6.34 23.66 12.22
N ILE A 527 5.70 22.55 11.87
CA ILE A 527 4.67 21.87 12.66
C ILE A 527 5.11 20.44 12.92
N LEU A 528 5.15 20.04 14.18
CA LEU A 528 5.35 18.66 14.60
C LEU A 528 4.02 18.06 15.04
N LEU A 529 3.45 17.23 14.18
CA LEU A 529 2.28 16.41 14.48
C LEU A 529 2.74 15.17 15.27
N ARG A 530 2.31 15.09 16.52
CA ARG A 530 2.71 14.02 17.45
C ARG A 530 1.49 13.34 18.03
N ASN A 531 1.61 12.02 18.24
CA ASN A 531 0.53 11.15 18.74
C ASN A 531 -0.70 11.07 17.82
N PHE A 532 -0.56 11.47 16.55
CA PHE A 532 -1.52 11.11 15.51
C PHE A 532 -1.24 9.69 15.03
N ASN A 533 -2.26 8.96 14.59
CA ASN A 533 -2.12 7.58 14.13
C ASN A 533 -1.59 7.54 12.68
N VAL A 534 -0.31 7.85 12.48
CA VAL A 534 0.40 7.73 11.20
C VAL A 534 1.30 6.50 11.26
N ASP A 535 0.73 5.33 11.02
CA ASP A 535 1.38 4.02 11.18
C ASP A 535 1.98 3.45 9.89
N SER A 536 1.68 4.08 8.74
CA SER A 536 2.15 3.62 7.44
C SER A 536 2.63 4.77 6.56
N ILE A 537 3.50 4.41 5.60
CA ILE A 537 3.95 5.34 4.55
C ILE A 537 2.78 5.78 3.68
N SER A 538 1.75 4.94 3.51
CA SER A 538 0.54 5.30 2.76
C SER A 538 -0.28 6.36 3.48
N THR A 539 -0.47 6.23 4.81
CA THR A 539 -1.15 7.25 5.63
C THR A 539 -0.38 8.58 5.57
N PHE A 540 0.95 8.52 5.66
CA PHE A 540 1.81 9.69 5.50
C PHE A 540 1.67 10.33 4.11
N GLU A 541 1.70 9.52 3.04
CA GLU A 541 1.52 9.98 1.65
C GLU A 541 0.15 10.65 1.46
N GLN A 542 -0.93 10.05 1.98
CA GLN A 542 -2.28 10.62 1.93
C GLN A 542 -2.38 11.93 2.72
N PHE A 543 -1.74 12.00 3.89
CA PHE A 543 -1.69 13.21 4.70
C PHE A 543 -1.02 14.35 3.93
N ILE A 544 0.19 14.13 3.40
CA ILE A 544 0.88 15.19 2.68
C ILE A 544 0.17 15.54 1.36
N LYS A 545 -0.44 14.57 0.67
CA LYS A 545 -1.27 14.83 -0.52
C LYS A 545 -2.54 15.62 -0.22
N SER A 546 -3.08 15.51 1.01
CA SER A 546 -4.22 16.33 1.42
C SER A 546 -3.86 17.80 1.63
N LEU A 547 -2.60 18.10 1.99
CA LEU A 547 -2.05 19.45 2.06
C LEU A 547 -1.58 19.95 0.69
N CYS A 548 -0.81 19.11 0.00
CA CYS A 548 -0.17 19.41 -1.27
C CYS A 548 -0.41 18.26 -2.25
N PRO A 549 -1.45 18.32 -3.11
CA PRO A 549 -1.82 17.21 -4.00
C PRO A 549 -0.69 16.75 -4.95
N ASN A 550 0.23 17.67 -5.28
CA ASN A 550 1.35 17.42 -6.18
C ASN A 550 2.66 17.38 -5.40
N LEU A 551 3.12 16.18 -5.08
CA LEU A 551 4.45 15.96 -4.51
C LEU A 551 5.51 16.04 -5.60
N LEU A 552 6.63 16.69 -5.30
CA LEU A 552 7.74 16.88 -6.23
C LEU A 552 8.56 15.59 -6.34
N PRO A 553 8.88 15.15 -7.56
CA PRO A 553 9.83 14.07 -7.74
C PRO A 553 11.22 14.53 -7.30
N TYR A 554 11.95 13.67 -6.61
CA TYR A 554 13.34 13.92 -6.25
C TYR A 554 14.24 13.70 -7.46
N GLN A 555 14.61 14.79 -8.12
CA GLN A 555 15.42 14.77 -9.33
C GLN A 555 16.89 15.15 -9.10
N GLU A 556 17.28 15.47 -7.86
CA GLU A 556 18.67 15.76 -7.51
C GLU A 556 19.48 14.47 -7.45
N ARG A 557 20.39 14.30 -8.40
CA ARG A 557 21.11 13.03 -8.60
C ARG A 557 22.45 12.97 -7.86
N SER A 558 22.88 14.07 -7.23
CA SER A 558 24.13 14.14 -6.49
C SER A 558 24.03 13.70 -5.01
N THR A 559 22.82 13.47 -4.50
CA THR A 559 22.58 12.97 -3.16
C THR A 559 21.57 11.82 -3.24
N PRO A 560 22.01 10.57 -3.38
CA PRO A 560 21.11 9.46 -3.67
C PRO A 560 20.09 9.29 -2.54
N ARG A 561 18.82 9.18 -2.93
CA ARG A 561 17.71 8.77 -2.06
C ARG A 561 16.99 7.62 -2.75
N THR A 562 16.54 6.66 -1.95
CA THR A 562 15.77 5.53 -2.45
C THR A 562 14.29 5.92 -2.45
N GLU A 563 13.64 5.87 -3.61
CA GLU A 563 12.20 6.04 -3.69
C GLU A 563 11.50 4.83 -3.07
N ILE A 564 10.59 5.11 -2.13
CA ILE A 564 9.75 4.08 -1.50
C ILE A 564 8.44 3.90 -2.29
N GLY A 565 7.94 4.98 -2.90
CA GLY A 565 6.76 5.01 -3.77
C GLY A 565 6.00 6.33 -3.62
N GLY A 566 5.34 6.78 -4.69
CA GLY A 566 4.46 7.95 -4.66
C GLY A 566 5.18 9.29 -4.39
N ASN A 567 6.43 9.44 -4.84
CA ASN A 567 7.31 10.58 -4.52
C ASN A 567 7.64 10.70 -3.01
N ILE A 568 7.63 9.57 -2.30
CA ILE A 568 8.17 9.45 -0.94
C ILE A 568 9.55 8.81 -1.01
N TYR A 569 10.54 9.45 -0.38
CA TYR A 569 11.94 9.05 -0.46
C TYR A 569 12.48 8.69 0.93
N THR A 570 13.55 7.90 0.99
CA THR A 570 14.37 7.80 2.21
C THR A 570 15.01 9.16 2.52
N SER A 571 15.25 9.44 3.81
CA SER A 571 16.17 10.53 4.16
C SER A 571 17.55 10.24 3.57
N THR A 572 18.31 11.28 3.19
CA THR A 572 19.64 11.14 2.56
C THR A 572 20.51 10.11 3.27
N GLU A 573 21.09 9.18 2.49
CA GLU A 573 21.87 8.04 2.98
C GLU A 573 23.25 8.50 3.48
N TYR A 574 23.28 9.08 4.69
CA TYR A 574 24.51 9.42 5.41
C TYR A 574 24.83 8.39 6.49
N PRO A 575 26.10 8.02 6.70
CA PRO A 575 26.51 7.10 7.76
C PRO A 575 25.97 7.53 9.13
N ALA A 576 25.47 6.58 9.92
CA ALA A 576 24.76 6.88 11.18
C ALA A 576 25.60 7.68 12.20
N HIS A 577 26.93 7.52 12.18
CA HIS A 577 27.87 8.23 13.06
C HIS A 577 28.19 9.67 12.61
N GLN A 578 27.75 10.08 11.42
CA GLN A 578 27.99 11.43 10.90
C GLN A 578 26.80 12.35 11.14
N HIS A 579 27.11 13.59 11.51
CA HIS A 579 26.13 14.67 11.62
C HIS A 579 25.86 15.28 10.25
N ILE A 580 24.62 15.67 10.00
CA ILE A 580 24.21 16.51 8.87
C ILE A 580 23.95 17.91 9.41
N ALA A 581 24.73 18.89 8.95
CA ALA A 581 24.58 20.29 9.36
C ALA A 581 23.21 20.86 8.96
N LEU A 582 22.76 21.86 9.71
CA LEU A 582 21.53 22.59 9.43
C LEU A 582 21.59 23.20 8.02
N HIS A 583 20.57 22.93 7.22
CA HIS A 583 20.46 23.44 5.86
C HIS A 583 18.99 23.56 5.44
N ASN A 584 18.73 24.42 4.46
CA ASN A 584 17.46 24.46 3.74
C ASN A 584 17.62 23.64 2.45
N GLU A 585 16.74 22.68 2.20
CA GLU A 585 16.87 21.75 1.06
C GLU A 585 16.93 22.53 -0.26
N PHE A 586 17.91 22.19 -1.11
CA PHE A 586 18.10 22.82 -2.42
C PHE A 586 18.23 24.36 -2.43
N SER A 587 18.68 24.99 -1.35
CA SER A 587 18.93 26.45 -1.35
C SER A 587 20.05 26.90 -2.30
N TYR A 588 20.81 25.96 -2.85
CA TYR A 588 21.80 26.19 -3.90
C TYR A 588 21.22 26.09 -5.31
N ALA A 589 20.02 25.52 -5.48
CA ALA A 589 19.38 25.32 -6.77
C ALA A 589 18.53 26.53 -7.19
N TYR A 590 18.18 26.59 -8.49
CA TYR A 590 17.29 27.63 -9.02
C TYR A 590 15.80 27.38 -8.70
N THR A 591 15.45 26.11 -8.48
CA THR A 591 14.11 25.67 -8.07
C THR A 591 14.24 24.79 -6.83
N TRP A 592 13.39 25.01 -5.82
CA TRP A 592 13.39 24.26 -4.56
C TRP A 592 11.96 23.99 -4.07
N PRO A 593 11.75 22.99 -3.19
CA PRO A 593 10.46 22.79 -2.52
C PRO A 593 10.22 23.89 -1.49
N MET A 594 9.01 24.43 -1.45
CA MET A 594 8.55 25.28 -0.34
C MET A 594 8.20 24.45 0.88
N LYS A 595 7.67 23.23 0.68
CA LYS A 595 7.27 22.36 1.79
C LYS A 595 8.05 21.07 1.80
N ILE A 596 8.53 20.70 2.99
CA ILE A 596 9.19 19.42 3.23
C ILE A 596 8.48 18.75 4.39
N CYS A 597 8.08 17.49 4.19
CA CYS A 597 7.42 16.72 5.23
C CYS A 597 8.23 15.47 5.53
N PHE A 598 8.53 15.24 6.80
CA PHE A 598 9.24 14.07 7.29
C PHE A 598 8.31 13.21 8.12
N HIS A 599 8.40 11.90 7.97
CA HIS A 599 7.67 10.95 8.80
C HIS A 599 8.61 9.93 9.43
N CYS A 600 8.45 9.75 10.74
CA CYS A 600 9.20 8.78 11.51
C CYS A 600 8.53 7.40 11.48
N VAL A 601 8.99 6.57 10.55
CA VAL A 601 8.60 5.14 10.48
C VAL A 601 9.26 4.35 11.62
N LYS A 602 10.51 4.70 11.97
CA LYS A 602 11.24 4.07 13.07
C LYS A 602 12.23 5.04 13.70
N SER A 603 12.08 5.30 15.00
CA SER A 603 13.03 6.15 15.76
C SER A 603 14.33 5.39 16.04
N ALA A 604 15.45 6.12 16.17
CA ALA A 604 16.71 5.53 16.61
C ALA A 604 16.63 5.12 18.09
N ALA A 605 17.38 4.10 18.48
CA ALA A 605 17.47 3.68 19.88
C ALA A 605 18.23 4.71 20.75
N GLN A 606 19.23 5.38 20.17
CA GLN A 606 20.00 6.44 20.82
C GLN A 606 20.45 7.49 19.79
N GLY A 607 20.31 8.77 20.13
CA GLY A 607 20.64 9.90 19.26
C GLY A 607 19.65 10.06 18.10
N GLY A 608 20.10 10.68 17.01
CA GLY A 608 19.31 10.80 15.78
C GLY A 608 18.24 11.88 15.83
N GLU A 609 18.39 12.81 16.78
CA GLU A 609 17.57 14.02 16.86
C GLU A 609 17.70 14.82 15.57
N THR A 610 16.59 15.43 15.16
CA THR A 610 16.59 16.38 14.05
C THR A 610 16.68 17.79 14.65
N PRO A 611 17.85 18.46 14.55
CA PRO A 611 17.92 19.89 14.81
C PRO A 611 17.14 20.63 13.71
N ILE A 612 16.37 21.63 14.11
CA ILE A 612 15.74 22.60 13.22
C ILE A 612 16.02 24.02 13.72
N ALA A 613 16.17 24.98 12.81
CA ALA A 613 16.47 26.38 13.15
C ALA A 613 15.61 27.32 12.31
N ASP A 614 15.05 28.35 12.95
CA ASP A 614 14.26 29.38 12.28
C ASP A 614 15.20 30.31 11.49
N SER A 615 15.10 30.28 10.16
CA SER A 615 15.91 31.06 9.23
C SER A 615 15.73 32.57 9.39
N ARG A 616 14.60 33.04 9.94
CA ARG A 616 14.39 34.46 10.29
C ARG A 616 15.22 34.82 11.51
N LYS A 617 15.23 33.96 12.53
CA LYS A 617 16.04 34.14 13.74
C LYS A 617 17.53 34.08 13.43
N VAL A 618 17.96 33.16 12.56
CA VAL A 618 19.34 33.11 12.06
C VAL A 618 19.71 34.44 11.37
N PHE A 619 18.85 34.94 10.47
CA PHE A 619 19.05 36.25 9.84
C PHE A 619 19.09 37.41 10.85
N GLN A 620 18.31 37.36 11.93
CA GLN A 620 18.34 38.41 12.95
C GLN A 620 19.64 38.38 13.76
N LEU A 621 20.08 37.18 14.17
CA LEU A 621 21.24 36.97 15.05
C LEU A 621 22.59 37.15 14.36
N LEU A 622 22.68 36.93 13.04
CA LEU A 622 23.92 37.13 12.29
C LEU A 622 24.41 38.58 12.37
N ASP A 623 25.74 38.76 12.47
CA ASP A 623 26.38 40.08 12.45
C ASP A 623 25.93 40.88 11.21
N PRO A 624 25.52 42.16 11.38
CA PRO A 624 25.10 43.02 10.27
C PRO A 624 26.07 43.07 9.08
N LYS A 625 27.39 43.10 9.34
CA LYS A 625 28.41 43.14 8.29
C LYS A 625 28.46 41.84 7.50
N ILE A 626 28.27 40.71 8.16
CA ILE A 626 28.17 39.40 7.49
C ILE A 626 26.95 39.39 6.58
N LYS A 627 25.79 39.84 7.08
CA LYS A 627 24.55 39.90 6.29
C LYS A 627 24.69 40.78 5.07
N GLU A 628 25.18 42.00 5.24
CA GLU A 628 25.42 42.94 4.14
C GLU A 628 26.35 42.34 3.09
N ARG A 629 27.44 41.69 3.52
CA ARG A 629 28.40 41.06 2.60
C ARG A 629 27.75 39.94 1.79
N PHE A 630 26.94 39.08 2.40
CA PHE A 630 26.21 38.02 1.70
C PHE A 630 25.05 38.53 0.83
N ILE A 631 24.41 39.65 1.20
CA ILE A 631 23.39 40.31 0.37
C ILE A 631 24.02 40.90 -0.90
N GLN A 632 25.14 41.61 -0.75
CA GLN A 632 25.84 42.26 -1.85
C GLN A 632 26.49 41.24 -2.78
N ASN A 633 27.23 40.28 -2.20
CA ASN A 633 28.06 39.39 -3.00
C ASN A 633 27.37 38.07 -3.35
N LYS A 634 26.24 37.71 -2.73
CA LYS A 634 25.59 36.39 -2.91
C LYS A 634 26.55 35.24 -2.59
N VAL A 635 26.16 34.00 -2.92
CA VAL A 635 27.00 32.81 -2.75
C VAL A 635 27.13 32.07 -4.06
N MET A 636 28.37 31.80 -4.48
CA MET A 636 28.68 30.90 -5.57
C MET A 636 28.93 29.49 -5.04
N TYR A 637 28.11 28.54 -5.47
CA TYR A 637 28.31 27.11 -5.21
C TYR A 637 29.05 26.50 -6.39
N VAL A 638 30.21 25.91 -6.14
CA VAL A 638 31.06 25.30 -7.17
C VAL A 638 31.11 23.80 -6.95
N ARG A 639 30.99 23.03 -8.04
CA ARG A 639 31.19 21.58 -8.06
C ARG A 639 32.09 21.18 -9.21
N ASN A 640 33.01 20.26 -8.94
CA ASN A 640 33.92 19.68 -9.91
C ASN A 640 33.67 18.17 -9.98
N TYR A 641 33.15 17.72 -11.11
CA TYR A 641 32.89 16.32 -11.41
C TYR A 641 34.04 15.76 -12.26
N GLY A 642 34.79 14.81 -11.71
CA GLY A 642 35.92 14.20 -12.39
C GLY A 642 36.24 12.82 -11.84
N THR A 643 37.34 12.22 -12.30
CA THR A 643 37.81 10.93 -11.79
C THR A 643 38.44 11.11 -10.40
N GLY A 644 37.77 10.66 -9.33
CA GLY A 644 38.27 10.87 -7.97
C GLY A 644 37.33 10.45 -6.85
N ILE A 645 37.25 11.29 -5.80
CA ILE A 645 36.60 11.00 -4.50
C ILE A 645 35.08 11.20 -4.52
N ASP A 646 34.58 12.05 -5.40
CA ASP A 646 33.14 12.32 -5.55
C ASP A 646 32.63 11.70 -6.85
N LEU A 647 31.30 11.65 -7.02
CA LEU A 647 30.67 11.05 -8.18
C LEU A 647 31.10 11.76 -9.48
N SER A 648 31.38 10.97 -10.51
CA SER A 648 31.64 11.47 -11.85
C SER A 648 30.39 12.17 -12.42
N TRP A 649 30.56 13.05 -13.42
CA TRP A 649 29.40 13.71 -14.02
C TRP A 649 28.48 12.70 -14.70
N GLN A 650 29.02 11.57 -15.19
CA GLN A 650 28.22 10.51 -15.79
C GLN A 650 27.32 9.82 -14.75
N GLU A 651 27.83 9.59 -13.54
CA GLU A 651 27.05 9.00 -12.45
C GLU A 651 26.00 9.98 -11.93
N VAL A 652 26.37 11.26 -11.77
CA VAL A 652 25.43 12.30 -11.33
C VAL A 652 24.37 12.55 -12.39
N PHE A 653 24.73 12.84 -13.63
CA PHE A 653 23.75 13.15 -14.67
C PHE A 653 23.14 11.89 -15.32
N GLN A 654 23.57 10.69 -14.94
CA GLN A 654 23.12 9.39 -15.47
C GLN A 654 23.10 9.37 -17.01
N THR A 655 24.14 9.93 -17.61
CA THR A 655 24.30 10.02 -19.07
C THR A 655 25.77 10.11 -19.43
N THR A 656 26.12 9.63 -20.61
CA THR A 656 27.45 9.79 -21.22
C THR A 656 27.46 10.88 -22.30
N ASP A 657 26.30 11.50 -22.57
CA ASP A 657 26.17 12.57 -23.54
C ASP A 657 26.31 13.94 -22.86
N LYS A 658 27.38 14.67 -23.23
CA LYS A 658 27.64 16.02 -22.72
C LYS A 658 26.53 17.00 -23.07
N LEU A 659 25.88 16.87 -24.23
CA LEU A 659 24.83 17.80 -24.67
C LEU A 659 23.61 17.76 -23.76
N ILE A 660 23.25 16.58 -23.24
CA ILE A 660 22.16 16.42 -22.25
C ILE A 660 22.50 17.17 -20.97
N VAL A 661 23.76 17.10 -20.52
CA VAL A 661 24.21 17.80 -19.31
C VAL A 661 24.23 19.31 -19.52
N GLU A 662 24.72 19.79 -20.67
CA GLU A 662 24.71 21.21 -20.99
C GLU A 662 23.29 21.77 -21.09
N ASP A 663 22.36 21.03 -21.69
CA ASP A 663 20.95 21.41 -21.76
C ASP A 663 20.31 21.50 -20.36
N TYR A 664 20.58 20.52 -19.49
CA TYR A 664 20.17 20.56 -18.09
C TYR A 664 20.73 21.80 -17.36
N CYS A 665 22.03 22.08 -17.52
CA CYS A 665 22.67 23.24 -16.91
C CYS A 665 22.05 24.55 -17.39
N ARG A 666 21.81 24.70 -18.69
CA ARG A 666 21.15 25.90 -19.26
C ARG A 666 19.73 26.07 -18.71
N LYS A 667 18.93 25.00 -18.69
CA LYS A 667 17.55 25.01 -18.16
C LYS A 667 17.48 25.33 -16.67
N SER A 668 18.50 24.94 -15.91
CA SER A 668 18.57 25.11 -14.46
C SER A 668 19.35 26.35 -14.03
N THR A 669 19.75 27.20 -14.98
CA THR A 669 20.52 28.44 -14.71
C THR A 669 21.82 28.15 -13.97
N ILE A 670 22.54 27.12 -14.44
CA ILE A 670 23.84 26.65 -13.94
C ILE A 670 24.91 26.95 -14.98
N GLU A 671 25.96 27.65 -14.58
CA GLU A 671 27.13 27.87 -15.41
C GLU A 671 28.01 26.62 -15.41
N PHE A 672 28.68 26.36 -16.53
CA PHE A 672 29.51 25.17 -16.66
C PHE A 672 30.74 25.39 -17.56
N ALA A 673 31.78 24.61 -17.30
CA ALA A 673 32.98 24.56 -18.12
C ALA A 673 33.52 23.12 -18.17
N TRP A 674 33.85 22.67 -19.38
CA TRP A 674 34.52 21.39 -19.59
C TRP A 674 36.03 21.56 -19.63
N LYS A 675 36.75 20.70 -18.89
CA LYS A 675 38.20 20.54 -19.03
C LYS A 675 38.48 19.06 -19.31
N SER A 676 38.80 18.76 -20.57
CA SER A 676 38.90 17.38 -21.08
C SER A 676 37.60 16.59 -20.84
N ASN A 677 37.60 15.61 -19.93
CA ASN A 677 36.41 14.82 -19.56
C ASN A 677 35.81 15.21 -18.20
N ASN A 678 36.35 16.23 -17.54
CA ASN A 678 35.84 16.72 -16.26
C ASN A 678 34.91 17.91 -16.48
N LEU A 679 33.87 18.00 -15.66
CA LEU A 679 32.87 19.05 -15.69
C LEU A 679 33.00 19.90 -14.42
N LYS A 680 33.16 21.21 -14.59
CA LYS A 680 32.98 22.18 -13.51
C LYS A 680 31.63 22.86 -13.70
N THR A 681 30.83 22.91 -12.64
CA THR A 681 29.60 23.71 -12.62
C THR A 681 29.66 24.72 -11.50
N TRP A 682 29.10 25.90 -11.71
CA TRP A 682 28.89 26.86 -10.64
C TRP A 682 27.58 27.62 -10.81
N GLN A 683 27.05 28.09 -9.69
CA GLN A 683 25.82 28.87 -9.68
C GLN A 683 25.82 29.85 -8.52
N VAL A 684 25.37 31.08 -8.81
CA VAL A 684 25.28 32.14 -7.81
C VAL A 684 23.83 32.23 -7.31
N ARG A 685 23.64 32.13 -5.99
CA ARG A 685 22.32 32.21 -5.35
C ARG A 685 22.34 33.18 -4.18
N HIS A 686 21.17 33.72 -3.88
CA HIS A 686 20.98 34.59 -2.74
C HIS A 686 21.04 33.77 -1.44
N ALA A 687 21.97 34.11 -0.54
CA ALA A 687 22.01 33.57 0.82
C ALA A 687 20.94 34.17 1.74
N VAL A 688 20.45 35.36 1.38
CA VAL A 688 19.36 36.07 2.05
C VAL A 688 18.25 36.27 1.03
N ALA A 689 17.06 35.76 1.35
CA ALA A 689 15.90 35.84 0.46
C ALA A 689 14.71 36.46 1.20
N LYS A 690 13.76 37.02 0.44
CA LYS A 690 12.46 37.43 0.95
C LYS A 690 11.48 36.26 0.78
N HIS A 691 10.85 35.82 1.85
CA HIS A 691 9.88 34.73 1.79
C HIS A 691 8.64 35.15 0.97
N PRO A 692 8.17 34.35 0.00
CA PRO A 692 7.11 34.78 -0.93
C PRO A 692 5.75 35.03 -0.28
N HIS A 693 5.42 34.35 0.83
CA HIS A 693 4.14 34.50 1.52
C HIS A 693 4.18 35.43 2.74
N THR A 694 5.15 35.28 3.66
CA THR A 694 5.28 36.13 4.85
C THR A 694 5.96 37.47 4.59
N GLU A 695 6.63 37.62 3.45
CA GLU A 695 7.45 38.78 3.10
C GLU A 695 8.64 39.06 4.03
N GLU A 696 8.94 38.15 4.97
CA GLU A 696 10.06 38.28 5.89
C GLU A 696 11.40 37.97 5.21
N MET A 697 12.47 38.63 5.68
CA MET A 697 13.83 38.30 5.25
C MET A 697 14.33 37.06 5.99
N VAL A 698 14.80 36.07 5.24
CA VAL A 698 15.25 34.77 5.75
C VAL A 698 16.68 34.47 5.34
N TRP A 699 17.41 33.79 6.22
CA TRP A 699 18.68 33.16 5.88
C TRP A 699 18.42 31.80 5.22
N PHE A 700 18.54 31.75 3.89
CA PHE A 700 18.26 30.59 3.06
C PHE A 700 19.54 30.17 2.33
N ASN A 701 20.39 29.40 3.00
CA ASN A 701 21.78 29.24 2.60
C ASN A 701 22.36 27.87 3.00
N GLN A 702 23.25 27.34 2.14
CA GLN A 702 24.01 26.10 2.34
C GLN A 702 25.53 26.28 2.23
N ALA A 703 26.03 27.52 2.21
CA ALA A 703 27.46 27.83 2.03
C ALA A 703 28.34 27.08 3.05
N HIS A 704 27.97 27.09 4.33
CA HIS A 704 28.70 26.43 5.41
C HIS A 704 28.71 24.90 5.31
N LEU A 705 27.73 24.30 4.62
CA LEU A 705 27.65 22.86 4.34
C LEU A 705 28.49 22.48 3.11
N PHE A 706 28.46 23.31 2.06
CA PHE A 706 29.21 23.10 0.82
C PHE A 706 30.71 23.40 0.96
N HIS A 707 31.07 24.29 1.88
CA HIS A 707 32.45 24.70 2.06
C HIS A 707 33.28 23.59 2.68
N ILE A 708 34.54 23.48 2.25
CA ILE A 708 35.49 22.46 2.72
C ILE A 708 35.72 22.50 4.24
N SER A 709 35.47 23.65 4.89
CA SER A 709 35.58 23.78 6.35
C SER A 709 34.58 22.92 7.12
N ASN A 710 33.55 22.36 6.48
CA ASN A 710 32.61 21.42 7.08
C ASN A 710 33.21 20.02 7.31
N LEU A 711 34.32 19.70 6.63
CA LEU A 711 35.02 18.43 6.83
C LEU A 711 35.86 18.47 8.11
N ALA A 712 36.06 17.30 8.73
CA ALA A 712 37.00 17.14 9.84
C ALA A 712 38.41 17.60 9.40
N THR A 713 39.18 18.20 10.32
CA THR A 713 40.47 18.85 10.02
C THR A 713 41.42 17.98 9.20
N GLU A 714 41.61 16.71 9.60
CA GLU A 714 42.50 15.76 8.91
C GLU A 714 42.04 15.46 7.47
N VAL A 715 40.73 15.31 7.27
CA VAL A 715 40.13 15.08 5.95
C VAL A 715 40.27 16.34 5.10
N ARG A 716 40.03 17.52 5.70
CA ARG A 716 40.14 18.82 5.03
C ARG A 716 41.57 19.08 4.54
N GLU A 717 42.58 18.85 5.37
CA GLU A 717 43.98 19.01 5.01
C GLU A 717 44.38 18.06 3.86
N SER A 718 43.96 16.79 3.96
CA SER A 718 44.16 15.81 2.89
C SER A 718 43.50 16.24 1.57
N MET A 719 42.28 16.79 1.62
CA MET A 719 41.57 17.30 0.44
C MET A 719 42.28 18.50 -0.18
N LEU A 720 42.77 19.45 0.64
CA LEU A 720 43.50 20.62 0.15
C LEU A 720 44.84 20.24 -0.50
N GLN A 721 45.51 19.23 0.04
CA GLN A 721 46.76 18.71 -0.54
C GLN A 721 46.52 17.98 -1.86
N ALA A 722 45.46 17.17 -1.95
CA ALA A 722 45.14 16.40 -3.14
C ALA A 722 44.49 17.24 -4.26
N PHE A 723 43.74 18.29 -3.91
CA PHE A 723 42.96 19.10 -4.85
C PHE A 723 43.12 20.61 -4.60
N PRO A 724 44.33 21.17 -4.74
CA PRO A 724 44.62 22.57 -4.37
C PRO A 724 43.78 23.60 -5.12
N GLU A 725 43.38 23.32 -6.37
CA GLU A 725 42.58 24.23 -7.20
C GLU A 725 41.22 23.65 -7.65
N ASN A 726 40.93 22.37 -7.38
CA ASN A 726 39.77 21.65 -7.94
C ASN A 726 39.05 20.79 -6.89
N LEU A 727 38.73 21.38 -5.74
CA LEU A 727 37.94 20.70 -4.71
C LEU A 727 36.63 20.15 -5.30
N PRO A 728 36.19 18.93 -4.95
CA PRO A 728 34.96 18.34 -5.51
C PRO A 728 33.73 19.22 -5.34
N ARG A 729 33.62 19.91 -4.19
CA ARG A 729 32.65 20.97 -3.95
C ARG A 729 33.23 22.02 -3.03
N ASN A 730 32.86 23.29 -3.25
CA ASN A 730 33.16 24.37 -2.34
C ASN A 730 32.18 25.55 -2.52
N ALA A 731 32.18 26.50 -1.59
CA ALA A 731 31.42 27.73 -1.67
C ALA A 731 32.32 28.97 -1.65
N TYR A 732 31.95 29.99 -2.41
CA TYR A 732 32.65 31.27 -2.52
C TYR A 732 31.61 32.40 -2.46
N TYR A 733 32.06 33.64 -2.33
CA TYR A 733 31.21 34.78 -2.66
C TYR A 733 30.91 34.77 -4.18
N GLY A 734 29.82 35.42 -4.59
CA GLY A 734 29.38 35.42 -6.00
C GLY A 734 30.36 36.06 -6.98
N ASP A 735 31.30 36.88 -6.48
CA ASP A 735 32.41 37.45 -7.25
C ASP A 735 33.62 36.51 -7.38
N GLY A 736 33.57 35.33 -6.74
CA GLY A 736 34.65 34.35 -6.71
C GLY A 736 35.63 34.49 -5.56
N SER A 737 35.50 35.52 -4.70
CA SER A 737 36.34 35.67 -3.52
C SER A 737 36.04 34.61 -2.45
N ILE A 738 37.04 34.28 -1.63
CA ILE A 738 36.95 33.22 -0.62
C ILE A 738 36.04 33.67 0.52
N ILE A 739 35.15 32.77 0.97
CA ILE A 739 34.44 32.93 2.24
C ILE A 739 35.36 32.46 3.36
N GLU A 740 35.71 33.36 4.26
CA GLU A 740 36.64 33.07 5.33
C GLU A 740 36.06 32.02 6.30
N THR A 741 36.88 31.06 6.74
CA THR A 741 36.42 29.98 7.64
C THR A 741 35.81 30.53 8.93
N SER A 742 36.37 31.62 9.48
CA SER A 742 35.83 32.28 10.68
C SER A 742 34.40 32.78 10.50
N ILE A 743 34.04 33.27 9.30
CA ILE A 743 32.69 33.71 8.97
C ILE A 743 31.73 32.53 8.93
N LEU A 744 32.17 31.40 8.38
CA LEU A 744 31.38 30.17 8.34
C LEU A 744 31.21 29.53 9.72
N ASP A 745 32.20 29.64 10.58
CA ASP A 745 32.13 29.18 11.96
C ASP A 745 31.14 30.02 12.78
N GLU A 746 31.15 31.35 12.59
CA GLU A 746 30.13 32.23 13.18
C GLU A 746 28.71 31.88 12.69
N ILE A 747 28.54 31.61 11.39
CA ILE A 747 27.25 31.14 10.85
C ILE A 747 26.81 29.83 11.50
N ARG A 748 27.72 28.86 11.70
CA ARG A 748 27.41 27.59 12.39
C ARG A 748 27.03 27.82 13.85
N GLU A 749 27.71 28.74 14.53
CA GLU A 749 27.41 29.09 15.92
C GLU A 749 26.04 29.76 16.04
N VAL A 750 25.69 30.67 15.13
CA VAL A 750 24.35 31.27 15.07
C VAL A 750 23.29 30.22 14.78
N TYR A 751 23.54 29.28 13.86
CA TYR A 751 22.63 28.15 13.64
C TYR A 751 22.45 27.33 14.91
N GLN A 752 23.52 27.05 15.66
CA GLN A 752 23.44 26.33 16.92
C GLN A 752 22.60 27.07 17.96
N GLN A 753 22.79 28.39 18.10
CA GLN A 753 22.02 29.26 19.00
C GLN A 753 20.53 29.36 18.61
N ALA A 754 20.23 29.37 17.31
CA ALA A 754 18.88 29.44 16.78
C ALA A 754 18.16 28.08 16.75
N SER A 755 18.90 26.98 16.93
CA SER A 755 18.36 25.63 16.77
C SER A 755 17.67 25.08 18.00
N VAL A 756 16.67 24.26 17.73
CA VAL A 756 16.04 23.35 18.69
C VAL A 756 16.18 21.93 18.17
N SER A 757 16.36 20.96 19.05
CA SER A 757 16.44 19.54 18.69
C SER A 757 15.35 18.77 19.43
N PHE A 758 14.84 17.73 18.80
CA PHE A 758 13.91 16.80 19.43
C PHE A 758 14.19 15.37 19.03
N ILE A 759 13.81 14.47 19.93
CA ILE A 759 13.81 13.03 19.68
C ILE A 759 12.52 12.67 18.95
N TRP A 760 12.68 11.91 17.89
CA TRP A 760 11.57 11.35 17.10
C TRP A 760 10.79 10.30 17.90
N GLN A 761 9.47 10.33 17.79
CA GLN A 761 8.59 9.23 18.17
C GLN A 761 8.11 8.53 16.90
N GLU A 762 7.93 7.22 16.96
CA GLU A 762 7.30 6.50 15.84
C GLU A 762 5.91 7.09 15.58
N GLY A 763 5.61 7.37 14.32
CA GLY A 763 4.37 8.07 13.92
C GLY A 763 4.46 9.59 13.87
N ASP A 764 5.52 10.21 14.41
CA ASP A 764 5.70 11.66 14.30
C ASP A 764 5.75 12.09 12.82
N VAL A 765 5.11 13.21 12.52
CA VAL A 765 5.20 13.89 11.22
C VAL A 765 5.67 15.33 11.44
N LEU A 766 6.78 15.71 10.82
CA LEU A 766 7.30 17.08 10.84
C LEU A 766 7.06 17.71 9.47
N LEU A 767 6.20 18.72 9.43
CA LEU A 767 6.00 19.58 8.27
C LEU A 767 6.80 20.86 8.44
N LEU A 768 7.64 21.19 7.46
CA LEU A 768 8.47 22.39 7.45
C LEU A 768 8.17 23.23 6.22
N ASP A 769 8.15 24.55 6.41
CA ASP A 769 8.44 25.48 5.33
C ASP A 769 9.96 25.56 5.15
N ASN A 770 10.42 25.18 3.97
CA ASN A 770 11.84 25.05 3.67
C ASN A 770 12.58 26.39 3.68
N MET A 771 11.92 27.51 3.37
CA MET A 771 12.56 28.82 3.42
C MET A 771 12.60 29.39 4.84
N LEU A 772 11.62 29.05 5.67
CA LEU A 772 11.56 29.50 7.07
C LEU A 772 12.39 28.63 8.02
N VAL A 773 12.63 27.35 7.70
CA VAL A 773 13.28 26.42 8.63
C VAL A 773 14.39 25.62 7.97
N ALA A 774 15.60 25.77 8.50
CA ALA A 774 16.72 24.88 8.22
C ALA A 774 16.62 23.63 9.09
N HIS A 775 17.02 22.46 8.58
CA HIS A 775 16.98 21.19 9.29
C HIS A 775 18.29 20.40 9.14
N GLY A 776 18.54 19.46 10.04
CA GLY A 776 19.73 18.62 10.02
C GLY A 776 19.50 17.25 10.68
N ARG A 777 20.58 16.57 11.02
CA ARG A 777 20.52 15.26 11.70
C ARG A 777 21.71 15.07 12.62
N LYS A 778 21.48 14.81 13.91
CA LYS A 778 22.53 14.38 14.83
C LYS A 778 22.92 12.91 14.59
N PRO A 779 24.14 12.48 14.98
CA PRO A 779 24.54 11.08 14.91
C PRO A 779 23.62 10.16 15.72
N PHE A 780 23.54 8.89 15.34
CA PHE A 780 22.72 7.90 16.04
C PHE A 780 23.29 6.48 16.00
N VAL A 781 22.77 5.63 16.86
CA VAL A 781 23.11 4.21 16.96
C VAL A 781 21.88 3.34 16.71
N GLY A 782 22.08 2.25 15.98
CA GLY A 782 21.03 1.27 15.66
C GLY A 782 20.23 1.63 14.41
N THR A 783 19.01 1.11 14.32
CA THR A 783 18.13 1.31 13.16
C THR A 783 17.31 2.59 13.31
N ARG A 784 17.26 3.42 12.27
CA ARG A 784 16.41 4.62 12.17
C ARG A 784 15.82 4.67 10.76
N LYS A 785 14.53 4.93 10.63
CA LYS A 785 13.85 5.07 9.33
C LYS A 785 12.97 6.32 9.34
N ILE A 786 13.46 7.37 8.69
CA ILE A 786 12.69 8.57 8.39
C ILE A 786 12.50 8.64 6.88
N VAL A 787 11.26 8.84 6.44
CA VAL A 787 10.93 9.09 5.04
C VAL A 787 10.56 10.55 4.85
N VAL A 788 10.68 11.04 3.63
CA VAL A 788 10.51 12.46 3.30
C VAL A 788 9.73 12.63 2.00
N ALA A 789 8.83 13.61 2.02
CA ALA A 789 8.11 14.11 0.87
C ALA A 789 8.46 15.59 0.67
N MET A 790 8.50 16.02 -0.59
CA MET A 790 8.72 17.42 -0.96
C MET A 790 7.55 17.90 -1.81
N ALA A 791 7.15 19.16 -1.65
CA ALA A 791 6.01 19.72 -2.35
C ALA A 791 6.21 21.21 -2.67
N GLU A 792 5.37 21.71 -3.57
CA GLU A 792 5.29 23.14 -3.95
C GLU A 792 6.63 23.69 -4.46
N ALA A 793 6.94 23.40 -5.74
CA ALA A 793 8.15 23.93 -6.35
C ALA A 793 8.06 25.46 -6.46
N PHE A 794 9.11 26.14 -6.01
CA PHE A 794 9.30 27.56 -6.18
C PHE A 794 10.56 27.81 -6.99
N THR A 795 10.46 28.69 -7.98
CA THR A 795 11.54 29.06 -8.89
C THR A 795 11.88 30.53 -8.68
N GLN A 796 13.18 30.82 -8.49
CA GLN A 796 13.69 32.15 -8.11
C GLN A 796 13.54 33.22 -9.19
#